data_AF-A0A9N9C2M7-F1
#
_entry.id   AF-A0A9N9C2M7-F1
#
_cell.length_a   1.000
_cell.length_b   1.000
_cell.length_c   1.000
_cell.angle_alpha   90.00
_cell.angle_beta   90.00
_cell.angle_gamma   90.00
#
_symmetry.space_group_name_H-M   'P 1'
#
loop_
_entity.id
_entity.type
_entity.pdbx_description
1 polymer ?
#
loop_
_entity_poly.entity_id
_entity_poly.type
_entity_poly.pdbx_seq_one_letter_code
_entity_poly.pdbx_strand_id
1 'polypeptide(L)'
;MDSYENTSSIPNLNEDFAEVNYDQLEGSLTPPPLDLYGVLNVSQEATEEEIKDAYKKLCRTFHPDKHVNPENKKAAETKFQVIQKAYEGNFQAHKSRKQQYSYIVFTCSVLTDPNKRIVYDMFGEEGLSTSWEVGPRLKTPQELREEFERQARLKKQQEVENLGDIQLSIDATQAFDPYDRRRNRLSMNNFFENTEITQLNMKHSFETQLRPQTQVVVIGQTLLRNGIGGGNIVGTLRHSFSPKIWAEVGSSIVQPRIMTAKASYSSIYSPPNLVFTGGRVLGKNITGYLTYKTGAWSLGPWRANELNYRRERSAVSISINGSYERSGYNFEIQTGIAQSYISLHYNHKLFDDYLVKTSTTLSTTSGLTSILLGERKITENTKASLAVECGFPHGITFKCRLSRLGQRITIPILVSPEFNYKIIFWGTVLPIITIAAVEQIILIPMRQRKKAEKLAALRELHAEHIENRKREAAEAIRLLLPSVERKTEVEREKDGLVILEAWYGNVSSLNGEGLLEEKSDVIDVKIPVQALVHESQLTIPGRYSKSNIMGFYDPCMGERKQLKIRYQFQRKLHEVTVDDTSPVACPLRCKRSEKNDIMSTEITAPTPSTTLQLEEVVEVKKQTTSGVKSFLAGGFGGVTCVLVGQPFDLIKATPEGAYTGMADATRQILVKDGIRGLYRGMGPPLVGITPIFAISFWSYNLGKKIVMSVNPNRTSSELSIGEIMIAGGLSAGPTTLIMSPVERVKVLLQIQGQGGVNKYKGPMDVVRQLYKEGGLSSIYRGVGATLARDGPGSAVYYGAYELTKRLLTPANASPDSLNPAAILFAGGMAGVAMWSIAIPPDVIKSRLQTAPPGTYKNAFDCLRKTIAQDGTKALFKGIGPALFRAFPANAATFLGYEASLKIMNMLW
;
A
#
# COMPACT_ATOMS: atom_id res chain seq x y z
N MET A 1 -41.01 -3.31 -6.75
CA MET A 1 -39.81 -4.04 -7.21
C MET A 1 -38.65 -3.12 -6.89
N ASP A 2 -37.96 -3.44 -5.80
CA ASP A 2 -37.07 -2.55 -5.07
C ASP A 2 -35.78 -2.25 -5.85
N SER A 3 -35.48 -0.95 -6.05
CA SER A 3 -34.25 -0.47 -6.72
C SER A 3 -33.34 0.35 -5.79
N TYR A 4 -33.48 0.20 -4.47
CA TYR A 4 -32.60 0.84 -3.48
C TYR A 4 -31.83 -0.18 -2.65
N GLU A 5 -31.11 -1.09 -3.30
CA GLU A 5 -30.01 -1.82 -2.66
C GLU A 5 -28.72 -1.00 -2.76
N ASN A 6 -28.52 -0.15 -1.76
CA ASN A 6 -27.21 0.42 -1.43
C ASN A 6 -26.27 -0.72 -1.02
N THR A 7 -25.59 -1.33 -1.99
CA THR A 7 -24.27 -1.92 -1.74
C THR A 7 -23.27 -0.77 -1.69
N SER A 8 -23.17 -0.14 -0.52
CA SER A 8 -22.06 0.75 -0.19
C SER A 8 -20.77 -0.08 -0.13
N SER A 9 -20.19 -0.37 -1.29
CA SER A 9 -18.77 -0.64 -1.39
C SER A 9 -18.09 0.69 -1.09
N ILE A 10 -17.64 0.82 0.16
CA ILE A 10 -16.78 1.92 0.59
C ILE A 10 -15.58 1.95 -0.38
N PRO A 11 -15.34 3.04 -1.13
CA PRO A 11 -14.10 3.15 -1.88
C PRO A 11 -12.96 3.11 -0.86
N ASN A 12 -12.02 2.19 -1.05
CA ASN A 12 -10.82 2.11 -0.23
C ASN A 12 -10.11 3.47 -0.21
N LEU A 13 -9.94 4.06 0.97
CA LEU A 13 -9.18 5.30 1.23
C LEU A 13 -7.65 5.18 0.96
N ASN A 14 -7.21 4.16 0.23
CA ASN A 14 -5.80 3.88 -0.08
C ASN A 14 -5.42 4.20 -1.54
N GLU A 15 -6.28 4.88 -2.30
CA GLU A 15 -6.06 5.23 -3.72
C GLU A 15 -5.15 6.44 -3.96
N ASP A 16 -4.46 6.98 -2.94
CA ASP A 16 -3.52 8.10 -3.13
C ASP A 16 -2.20 7.71 -3.85
N PHE A 17 -2.03 6.43 -4.22
CA PHE A 17 -0.84 5.94 -4.91
C PHE A 17 -1.12 5.18 -6.22
N ALA A 18 -2.36 5.14 -6.72
CA ALA A 18 -2.61 4.63 -8.06
C ALA A 18 -1.81 5.47 -9.07
N GLU A 19 -0.96 4.83 -9.88
CA GLU A 19 -0.33 5.47 -11.02
C GLU A 19 -1.44 6.07 -11.88
N VAL A 20 -1.53 7.39 -11.84
CA VAL A 20 -2.55 8.12 -12.58
C VAL A 20 -2.32 7.79 -14.04
N ASN A 21 -3.29 7.11 -14.64
CA ASN A 21 -3.24 6.77 -16.04
C ASN A 21 -3.19 8.09 -16.82
N TYR A 22 -2.05 8.38 -17.45
CA TYR A 22 -1.82 9.66 -18.10
C TYR A 22 -2.85 9.93 -19.20
N ASP A 23 -3.42 8.88 -19.80
CA ASP A 23 -4.48 9.00 -20.81
C ASP A 23 -5.84 9.36 -20.16
N GLN A 24 -6.13 8.89 -18.94
CA GLN A 24 -7.30 9.33 -18.16
C GLN A 24 -7.13 10.74 -17.60
N LEU A 25 -5.90 11.11 -17.27
CA LEU A 25 -5.56 12.50 -16.97
C LEU A 25 -5.80 13.34 -18.21
N GLU A 26 -5.24 13.00 -19.37
CA GLU A 26 -5.42 13.78 -20.61
C GLU A 26 -6.90 13.94 -20.97
N GLY A 27 -7.73 12.90 -20.81
CA GLY A 27 -9.18 13.00 -20.98
C GLY A 27 -9.93 13.82 -19.91
N SER A 28 -9.38 13.96 -18.70
CA SER A 28 -9.90 14.86 -17.65
C SER A 28 -9.31 16.28 -17.70
N LEU A 29 -8.31 16.49 -18.57
CA LEU A 29 -7.61 17.76 -18.79
C LEU A 29 -8.15 18.51 -20.01
N THR A 30 -8.84 17.84 -20.93
CA THR A 30 -9.73 18.51 -21.88
C THR A 30 -10.94 19.07 -21.14
N PRO A 31 -11.41 20.30 -21.45
CA PRO A 31 -12.61 20.84 -20.83
C PRO A 31 -13.75 19.81 -20.96
N PRO A 32 -14.44 19.46 -19.86
CA PRO A 32 -15.46 18.44 -19.91
C PRO A 32 -16.48 18.83 -20.99
N PRO A 33 -16.85 17.90 -21.89
CA PRO A 33 -17.87 18.20 -22.88
C PRO A 33 -19.11 18.69 -22.15
N LEU A 34 -19.72 19.73 -22.69
CA LEU A 34 -20.87 20.37 -22.08
C LEU A 34 -22.01 19.33 -22.02
N ASP A 35 -22.37 18.89 -20.81
CA ASP A 35 -23.51 18.00 -20.67
C ASP A 35 -24.81 18.79 -20.65
N LEU A 36 -25.64 18.58 -21.67
CA LEU A 36 -26.91 19.28 -21.87
C LEU A 36 -27.87 19.09 -20.68
N TYR A 37 -27.85 17.92 -20.03
CA TYR A 37 -28.67 17.65 -18.84
C TYR A 37 -28.20 18.44 -17.61
N GLY A 38 -26.88 18.64 -17.48
CA GLY A 38 -26.30 19.40 -16.38
C GLY A 38 -26.61 20.90 -16.45
N VAL A 39 -26.69 21.45 -17.66
CA VAL A 39 -27.09 22.85 -17.87
C VAL A 39 -28.52 23.13 -17.40
N LEU A 40 -29.43 22.16 -17.56
CA LEU A 40 -30.83 22.25 -17.13
C LEU A 40 -31.06 21.70 -15.70
N ASN A 41 -30.03 21.12 -15.07
CA ASN A 41 -30.09 20.43 -13.78
C ASN A 41 -31.21 19.38 -13.71
N VAL A 42 -31.32 18.52 -14.74
CA VAL A 42 -32.32 17.44 -14.82
C VAL A 42 -31.63 16.07 -14.95
N SER A 43 -32.34 15.00 -14.57
CA SER A 43 -31.84 13.63 -14.74
C SER A 43 -31.91 13.19 -16.21
N GLN A 44 -31.04 12.27 -16.64
CA GLN A 44 -31.16 11.61 -17.95
C GLN A 44 -32.47 10.82 -18.10
N GLU A 45 -33.07 10.41 -16.98
CA GLU A 45 -34.36 9.71 -16.92
C GLU A 45 -35.55 10.68 -16.88
N ALA A 46 -35.32 12.00 -16.94
CA ALA A 46 -36.37 13.00 -16.79
C ALA A 46 -37.42 12.93 -17.92
N THR A 47 -38.67 13.17 -17.55
CA THR A 47 -39.80 13.22 -18.48
C THR A 47 -39.74 14.49 -19.34
N GLU A 48 -40.41 14.49 -20.50
CA GLU A 48 -40.47 15.66 -21.38
C GLU A 48 -41.10 16.89 -20.68
N GLU A 49 -42.05 16.64 -19.77
CA GLU A 49 -42.70 17.67 -18.96
C GLU A 49 -41.72 18.33 -17.98
N GLU A 50 -40.90 17.54 -17.30
CA GLU A 50 -39.86 18.04 -16.38
C GLU A 50 -38.81 18.91 -17.10
N ILE A 51 -38.42 18.51 -18.32
CA ILE A 51 -37.48 19.27 -19.17
C ILE A 51 -38.10 20.62 -19.58
N LYS A 52 -39.37 20.61 -20.03
CA LYS A 52 -40.11 21.83 -20.39
C LYS A 52 -40.29 22.77 -19.19
N ASP A 53 -40.53 22.22 -18.01
CA ASP A 53 -40.70 23.02 -16.80
C ASP A 53 -39.38 23.61 -16.29
N ALA A 54 -38.27 22.86 -16.37
CA ALA A 54 -36.93 23.39 -16.11
C ALA A 54 -36.59 24.55 -17.07
N TYR A 55 -36.90 24.40 -18.36
CA TYR A 55 -36.72 25.45 -19.36
C TYR A 55 -37.56 26.70 -19.08
N LYS A 56 -38.87 26.55 -18.80
CA LYS A 56 -39.75 27.66 -18.44
C LYS A 56 -39.24 28.41 -17.20
N LYS A 57 -38.71 27.69 -16.21
CA LYS A 57 -38.11 28.28 -15.00
C LYS A 57 -36.89 29.14 -15.37
N LEU A 58 -36.02 28.68 -16.25
CA LEU A 58 -34.88 29.47 -16.73
C LEU A 58 -35.33 30.71 -17.52
N CYS A 59 -36.28 30.57 -18.45
CA CYS A 59 -36.82 31.70 -19.23
C CYS A 59 -37.43 32.80 -18.34
N ARG A 60 -38.17 32.40 -17.31
CA ARG A 60 -38.75 33.33 -16.31
C ARG A 60 -37.70 34.04 -15.48
N THR A 61 -36.49 33.50 -15.39
CA THR A 61 -35.38 34.06 -14.60
C THR A 61 -34.58 35.07 -15.43
N PHE A 62 -34.39 34.80 -16.73
CA PHE A 62 -33.64 35.66 -17.66
C PHE A 62 -34.48 36.69 -18.42
N HIS A 63 -35.78 36.83 -18.12
CA HIS A 63 -36.63 37.81 -18.80
C HIS A 63 -36.11 39.25 -18.59
N PRO A 64 -35.91 40.05 -19.66
CA PRO A 64 -35.28 41.38 -19.57
C PRO A 64 -36.06 42.36 -18.68
N ASP A 65 -37.38 42.23 -18.59
CA ASP A 65 -38.22 43.11 -17.76
C ASP A 65 -38.07 42.90 -16.24
N LYS A 66 -37.49 41.78 -15.80
CA LYS A 66 -37.25 41.52 -14.37
C LYS A 66 -36.03 42.24 -13.81
N HIS A 67 -35.16 42.78 -14.67
CA HIS A 67 -33.87 43.35 -14.29
C HIS A 67 -33.91 44.88 -14.45
N VAL A 68 -33.84 45.60 -13.32
CA VAL A 68 -33.90 47.07 -13.27
C VAL A 68 -32.58 47.71 -13.71
N ASN A 69 -31.44 47.09 -13.35
CA ASN A 69 -30.11 47.61 -13.68
C ASN A 69 -29.83 47.51 -15.19
N PRO A 70 -29.35 48.59 -15.85
CA PRO A 70 -29.14 48.61 -17.30
C PRO A 70 -28.09 47.60 -17.78
N GLU A 71 -27.07 47.32 -16.97
CA GLU A 71 -26.08 46.27 -17.27
C GLU A 71 -26.66 44.86 -17.13
N ASN A 72 -27.44 44.59 -16.07
CA ASN A 72 -28.10 43.30 -15.89
C ASN A 72 -29.15 43.07 -16.96
N LYS A 73 -29.86 44.14 -17.37
CA LYS A 73 -30.84 44.10 -18.45
C LYS A 73 -30.20 43.75 -19.79
N LYS A 74 -29.05 44.37 -20.13
CA LYS A 74 -28.27 43.99 -21.32
C LYS A 74 -27.80 42.54 -21.28
N ALA A 75 -27.24 42.09 -20.15
CA ALA A 75 -26.76 40.71 -20.00
C ALA A 75 -27.91 39.68 -20.03
N ALA A 76 -29.05 40.01 -19.43
CA ALA A 76 -30.26 39.20 -19.47
C ALA A 76 -30.88 39.18 -20.87
N GLU A 77 -30.94 40.33 -21.56
CA GLU A 77 -31.44 40.45 -22.93
C GLU A 77 -30.60 39.66 -23.92
N THR A 78 -29.26 39.71 -23.82
CA THR A 78 -28.39 38.86 -24.64
C THR A 78 -28.66 37.37 -24.39
N LYS A 79 -28.87 36.96 -23.14
CA LYS A 79 -29.17 35.56 -22.80
C LYS A 79 -30.59 35.16 -23.24
N PHE A 80 -31.56 36.05 -23.12
CA PHE A 80 -32.96 35.84 -23.46
C PHE A 80 -33.20 35.80 -24.98
N GLN A 81 -32.61 36.72 -25.75
CA GLN A 81 -32.68 36.71 -27.22
C GLN A 81 -32.06 35.45 -27.80
N VAL A 82 -30.98 34.97 -27.19
CA VAL A 82 -30.34 33.69 -27.55
C VAL A 82 -31.27 32.52 -27.23
N ILE A 83 -31.88 32.47 -26.04
CA ILE A 83 -32.90 31.48 -25.65
C ILE A 83 -34.12 31.49 -26.60
N GLN A 84 -34.63 32.66 -27.00
CA GLN A 84 -35.79 32.79 -27.88
C GLN A 84 -35.51 32.33 -29.31
N LYS A 85 -34.37 32.73 -29.89
CA LYS A 85 -33.91 32.28 -31.22
C LYS A 85 -33.70 30.76 -31.31
N ALA A 86 -33.46 30.09 -30.19
CA ALA A 86 -33.39 28.63 -30.08
C ALA A 86 -34.72 27.93 -30.35
N TYR A 87 -35.76 28.47 -29.74
CA TYR A 87 -37.06 27.83 -29.61
C TYR A 87 -37.82 27.84 -30.94
N GLU A 88 -37.56 28.88 -31.76
CA GLU A 88 -38.14 29.04 -33.09
C GLU A 88 -37.53 28.09 -34.15
N GLY A 89 -36.56 27.23 -33.79
CA GLY A 89 -36.06 26.15 -34.66
C GLY A 89 -35.26 26.58 -35.90
N ASN A 90 -35.07 27.89 -36.13
CA ASN A 90 -34.48 28.44 -37.36
C ASN A 90 -32.95 28.65 -37.31
N PHE A 91 -32.20 27.84 -36.56
CA PHE A 91 -30.75 27.98 -36.51
C PHE A 91 -30.06 27.13 -37.59
N GLN A 92 -29.79 27.72 -38.75
CA GLN A 92 -28.86 27.16 -39.74
C GLN A 92 -27.42 27.43 -39.28
N ALA A 93 -26.67 26.36 -39.01
CA ALA A 93 -25.28 26.43 -38.58
C ALA A 93 -24.36 26.97 -39.70
N HIS A 94 -24.26 28.28 -39.85
CA HIS A 94 -23.21 28.89 -40.65
C HIS A 94 -21.90 28.93 -39.87
N LYS A 95 -20.95 28.11 -40.33
CA LYS A 95 -19.55 27.99 -39.90
C LYS A 95 -18.86 29.37 -39.91
N SER A 96 -18.88 30.11 -38.80
CA SER A 96 -18.10 31.34 -38.66
C SER A 96 -17.59 31.52 -37.23
N ARG A 97 -16.28 31.79 -37.15
CA ARG A 97 -15.34 31.67 -36.01
C ARG A 97 -15.57 32.57 -34.78
N LYS A 98 -16.80 33.00 -34.48
CA LYS A 98 -17.09 33.81 -33.27
C LYS A 98 -18.50 33.53 -32.75
N GLN A 99 -18.70 32.50 -31.94
CA GLN A 99 -19.98 32.27 -31.27
C GLN A 99 -19.77 31.56 -29.93
N GLN A 100 -19.68 32.36 -28.85
CA GLN A 100 -19.53 31.92 -27.46
C GLN A 100 -20.84 32.06 -26.66
N TYR A 101 -21.97 32.31 -27.32
CA TYR A 101 -23.27 32.50 -26.68
C TYR A 101 -24.36 31.72 -27.44
N SER A 102 -24.39 30.38 -27.28
CA SER A 102 -25.42 29.52 -27.90
C SER A 102 -25.53 28.11 -27.29
N TYR A 103 -25.60 27.99 -25.96
CA TYR A 103 -25.54 26.66 -25.31
C TYR A 103 -26.86 26.19 -24.68
N ILE A 104 -27.53 27.02 -23.86
CA ILE A 104 -28.86 26.71 -23.24
C ILE A 104 -29.94 26.46 -24.32
N VAL A 105 -29.73 27.09 -25.47
CA VAL A 105 -30.50 27.03 -26.71
C VAL A 105 -30.45 25.64 -27.33
N PHE A 106 -29.22 25.16 -27.52
CA PHE A 106 -28.90 23.88 -28.12
C PHE A 106 -29.40 22.75 -27.21
N THR A 107 -29.22 22.88 -25.89
CA THR A 107 -29.64 21.88 -24.90
C THR A 107 -31.14 21.57 -24.98
N CYS A 108 -31.99 22.59 -25.00
CA CYS A 108 -33.44 22.39 -25.04
C CYS A 108 -33.91 21.80 -26.37
N SER A 109 -33.35 22.25 -27.51
CA SER A 109 -33.74 21.77 -28.84
C SER A 109 -33.39 20.29 -29.07
N VAL A 110 -32.31 19.83 -28.45
CA VAL A 110 -31.82 18.45 -28.52
C VAL A 110 -32.58 17.55 -27.56
N LEU A 111 -32.82 18.00 -26.34
CA LEU A 111 -33.44 17.17 -25.29
C LEU A 111 -34.97 17.06 -25.39
N THR A 112 -35.62 18.00 -26.09
CA THR A 112 -37.08 17.96 -26.33
C THR A 112 -37.44 17.06 -27.50
N ASP A 113 -36.56 16.91 -28.50
CA ASP A 113 -36.79 16.04 -29.65
C ASP A 113 -36.37 14.60 -29.30
N PRO A 114 -37.29 13.62 -29.27
CA PRO A 114 -36.99 12.26 -28.84
C PRO A 114 -35.91 11.60 -29.71
N ASN A 115 -35.83 11.94 -31.00
CA ASN A 115 -34.83 11.38 -31.90
C ASN A 115 -33.44 11.97 -31.62
N LYS A 116 -33.34 13.30 -31.46
CA LYS A 116 -32.07 13.96 -31.14
C LYS A 116 -31.60 13.63 -29.74
N ARG A 117 -32.50 13.46 -28.78
CA ARG A 117 -32.20 12.99 -27.41
C ARG A 117 -31.55 11.62 -27.43
N ILE A 118 -32.11 10.67 -28.18
CA ILE A 118 -31.52 9.31 -28.32
C ILE A 118 -30.14 9.38 -28.99
N VAL A 119 -29.97 10.22 -30.02
CA VAL A 119 -28.67 10.42 -30.69
C VAL A 119 -27.65 11.03 -29.73
N TYR A 120 -28.03 12.04 -28.97
CA TYR A 120 -27.18 12.67 -27.96
C TYR A 120 -26.82 11.70 -26.82
N ASP A 121 -27.78 10.90 -26.34
CA ASP A 121 -27.55 9.91 -25.28
C ASP A 121 -26.62 8.77 -25.75
N MET A 122 -26.62 8.45 -27.05
CA MET A 122 -25.77 7.39 -27.62
C MET A 122 -24.38 7.88 -28.03
N PHE A 123 -24.27 9.08 -28.58
CA PHE A 123 -23.08 9.54 -29.30
C PHE A 123 -22.59 10.94 -28.87
N GLY A 124 -23.23 11.58 -27.89
CA GLY A 124 -22.90 12.92 -27.43
C GLY A 124 -23.17 14.01 -28.48
N GLU A 125 -22.54 15.16 -28.32
CA GLU A 125 -22.69 16.31 -29.21
C GLU A 125 -22.24 15.99 -30.66
N GLU A 126 -21.22 15.15 -30.82
CA GLU A 126 -20.69 14.76 -32.13
C GLU A 126 -21.72 13.99 -32.97
N GLY A 127 -22.57 13.17 -32.32
CA GLY A 127 -23.64 12.42 -32.99
C GLY A 127 -24.72 13.31 -33.62
N LEU A 128 -25.00 14.47 -33.02
CA LEU A 128 -26.02 15.41 -33.52
C LEU A 128 -25.61 16.09 -34.82
N SER A 129 -24.32 16.07 -35.16
CA SER A 129 -23.79 16.67 -36.37
C SER A 129 -24.01 15.81 -37.63
N THR A 130 -24.40 14.54 -37.46
CA THR A 130 -24.52 13.58 -38.56
C THR A 130 -25.95 13.03 -38.65
N SER A 131 -26.57 13.06 -39.83
CA SER A 131 -27.95 12.58 -40.03
C SER A 131 -27.99 11.05 -40.23
N TRP A 132 -28.35 10.29 -39.20
CA TRP A 132 -28.49 8.82 -39.26
C TRP A 132 -29.92 8.40 -38.90
N GLU A 133 -30.43 7.32 -39.53
CA GLU A 133 -31.67 6.64 -39.14
C GLU A 133 -31.34 5.44 -38.21
N VAL A 134 -32.10 5.28 -37.12
CA VAL A 134 -31.77 4.34 -36.03
C VAL A 134 -32.42 2.96 -36.27
N GLY A 135 -31.59 1.93 -36.46
CA GLY A 135 -31.99 0.51 -36.48
C GLY A 135 -31.65 -0.23 -35.18
N PRO A 136 -32.09 -1.50 -35.00
CA PRO A 136 -31.78 -2.29 -33.80
C PRO A 136 -30.27 -2.58 -33.71
N ARG A 137 -29.75 -2.59 -32.48
CA ARG A 137 -28.32 -2.57 -32.15
C ARG A 137 -27.60 -3.87 -32.58
N LEU A 138 -27.16 -3.93 -33.83
CA LEU A 138 -26.06 -4.78 -34.28
C LEU A 138 -24.76 -4.03 -34.02
N LYS A 139 -23.70 -4.74 -33.59
CA LYS A 139 -22.35 -4.16 -33.52
C LYS A 139 -22.08 -3.48 -34.86
N THR A 140 -21.79 -2.18 -34.83
CA THR A 140 -21.63 -1.43 -36.07
C THR A 140 -20.46 -2.01 -36.87
N PRO A 141 -20.43 -1.93 -38.21
CA PRO A 141 -19.26 -2.35 -38.99
C PRO A 141 -17.97 -1.67 -38.52
N GLN A 142 -18.07 -0.48 -37.93
CA GLN A 142 -16.97 0.25 -37.30
C GLN A 142 -16.57 -0.35 -35.94
N GLU A 143 -17.50 -0.66 -35.04
CA GLU A 143 -17.20 -1.35 -33.78
C GLU A 143 -16.58 -2.73 -34.03
N LEU A 144 -17.06 -3.46 -35.04
CA LEU A 144 -16.46 -4.72 -35.48
C LEU A 144 -15.04 -4.49 -36.01
N ARG A 145 -14.82 -3.42 -36.80
CA ARG A 145 -13.50 -3.06 -37.32
C ARG A 145 -12.55 -2.62 -36.22
N GLU A 146 -13.03 -1.84 -35.24
CA GLU A 146 -12.29 -1.43 -34.06
C GLU A 146 -11.98 -2.61 -33.16
N GLU A 147 -12.90 -3.56 -32.98
CA GLU A 147 -12.66 -4.78 -32.22
C GLU A 147 -11.66 -5.69 -32.95
N PHE A 148 -11.75 -5.81 -34.28
CA PHE A 148 -10.75 -6.50 -35.11
C PHE A 148 -9.39 -5.78 -35.08
N GLU A 149 -9.36 -4.46 -35.12
CA GLU A 149 -8.13 -3.66 -35.00
C GLU A 149 -7.54 -3.76 -33.60
N ARG A 150 -8.37 -3.77 -32.56
CA ARG A 150 -7.97 -3.99 -31.16
C ARG A 150 -7.39 -5.38 -30.98
N GLN A 151 -8.05 -6.41 -31.51
CA GLN A 151 -7.53 -7.78 -31.52
C GLN A 151 -6.23 -7.88 -32.33
N ALA A 152 -6.13 -7.20 -33.48
CA ALA A 152 -4.91 -7.15 -34.29
C ALA A 152 -3.77 -6.40 -33.57
N ARG A 153 -4.06 -5.32 -32.84
CA ARG A 153 -3.09 -4.61 -31.99
C ARG A 153 -2.61 -5.48 -30.85
N LEU A 154 -3.52 -6.15 -30.14
CA LEU A 154 -3.19 -7.10 -29.07
C LEU A 154 -2.34 -8.26 -29.60
N LYS A 155 -2.69 -8.79 -30.77
CA LYS A 155 -1.92 -9.85 -31.43
C LYS A 155 -0.55 -9.36 -31.86
N LYS A 156 -0.44 -8.17 -32.46
CA LYS A 156 0.86 -7.53 -32.78
C LYS A 156 1.69 -7.26 -31.53
N GLN A 157 1.07 -6.85 -30.42
CA GLN A 157 1.76 -6.67 -29.14
C GLN A 157 2.28 -8.01 -28.60
N GLN A 158 1.49 -9.09 -28.67
CA GLN A 158 1.94 -10.46 -28.30
C GLN A 158 3.05 -10.99 -29.23
N GLU A 159 3.00 -10.66 -30.52
CA GLU A 159 4.07 -10.98 -31.48
C GLU A 159 5.36 -10.18 -31.18
N VAL A 160 5.24 -8.90 -30.82
CA VAL A 160 6.33 -8.04 -30.35
C VAL A 160 6.89 -8.52 -29.01
N GLU A 161 6.06 -9.14 -28.14
CA GLU A 161 6.47 -9.65 -26.83
C GLU A 161 7.54 -10.78 -26.88
N ASN A 162 7.82 -11.36 -28.05
CA ASN A 162 8.83 -12.42 -28.23
C ASN A 162 10.00 -12.02 -29.15
N LEU A 163 10.41 -10.76 -29.11
CA LEU A 163 11.49 -10.26 -29.97
C LEU A 163 12.88 -10.74 -29.55
N GLY A 164 13.22 -10.79 -28.25
CA GLY A 164 14.55 -11.26 -27.87
C GLY A 164 14.77 -11.54 -26.38
N ASP A 165 15.71 -12.44 -26.10
CA ASP A 165 16.15 -12.80 -24.75
C ASP A 165 17.67 -12.66 -24.66
N ILE A 166 18.13 -11.81 -23.76
CA ILE A 166 19.54 -11.56 -23.46
C ILE A 166 19.78 -11.99 -22.02
N GLN A 167 20.60 -13.03 -21.83
CA GLN A 167 21.00 -13.52 -20.54
C GLN A 167 22.51 -13.37 -20.35
N LEU A 168 22.92 -12.57 -19.37
CA LEU A 168 24.32 -12.35 -19.00
C LEU A 168 24.57 -12.93 -17.60
N SER A 169 25.14 -14.13 -17.54
CA SER A 169 25.49 -14.80 -16.30
C SER A 169 26.86 -14.35 -15.80
N ILE A 170 26.90 -13.85 -14.57
CA ILE A 170 28.09 -13.34 -13.89
C ILE A 170 28.36 -14.24 -12.67
N ASP A 171 29.60 -14.68 -12.50
CA ASP A 171 30.07 -15.31 -11.27
C ASP A 171 30.83 -14.27 -10.44
N ALA A 172 30.29 -13.98 -9.25
CA ALA A 172 30.86 -13.06 -8.28
C ALA A 172 31.35 -13.79 -7.02
N THR A 173 31.43 -15.12 -7.04
CA THR A 173 31.80 -15.93 -5.87
C THR A 173 33.13 -15.46 -5.25
N GLN A 174 34.14 -15.18 -6.07
CA GLN A 174 35.45 -14.74 -5.60
C GLN A 174 35.40 -13.38 -4.88
N ALA A 175 34.48 -12.49 -5.27
CA ALA A 175 34.29 -11.20 -4.63
C ALA A 175 33.66 -11.31 -3.22
N PHE A 176 32.97 -12.40 -2.94
CA PHE A 176 32.25 -12.64 -1.68
C PHE A 176 32.84 -13.77 -0.83
N ASP A 177 34.01 -14.32 -1.19
CA ASP A 177 34.67 -15.39 -0.43
C ASP A 177 35.21 -14.87 0.92
N PRO A 178 34.68 -15.34 2.07
CA PRO A 178 35.14 -14.90 3.39
C PRO A 178 36.54 -15.42 3.78
N TYR A 179 37.12 -16.37 3.04
CA TYR A 179 38.40 -17.00 3.38
C TYR A 179 39.62 -16.33 2.76
N ASP A 180 39.45 -15.36 1.85
CA ASP A 180 40.57 -14.62 1.28
C ASP A 180 41.12 -13.57 2.27
N ARG A 181 42.04 -14.01 3.13
CA ARG A 181 42.68 -13.21 4.19
C ARG A 181 43.51 -12.03 3.66
N ARG A 182 43.74 -11.88 2.35
CA ARG A 182 44.61 -10.83 1.79
C ARG A 182 43.97 -9.45 1.67
N ARG A 183 42.65 -9.29 1.79
CA ARG A 183 41.97 -8.06 1.32
C ARG A 183 40.97 -7.47 2.32
N ASN A 184 41.46 -6.58 3.19
CA ASN A 184 40.66 -5.74 4.09
C ASN A 184 40.28 -4.36 3.49
N ARG A 185 40.45 -4.15 2.19
CA ARG A 185 40.00 -2.94 1.48
C ARG A 185 39.04 -3.31 0.35
N LEU A 186 37.74 -3.22 0.66
CA LEU A 186 36.66 -3.21 -0.34
C LEU A 186 36.77 -1.90 -1.14
N SER A 187 37.47 -1.95 -2.27
CA SER A 187 37.45 -0.90 -3.29
C SER A 187 36.63 -1.41 -4.47
N MET A 188 35.83 -0.54 -5.11
CA MET A 188 34.99 -0.89 -6.26
C MET A 188 35.81 -1.52 -7.40
N ASN A 189 37.06 -1.08 -7.61
CA ASN A 189 37.92 -1.64 -8.65
C ASN A 189 38.27 -3.12 -8.37
N ASN A 190 38.53 -3.47 -7.11
CA ASN A 190 38.80 -4.85 -6.73
C ASN A 190 37.57 -5.75 -6.89
N PHE A 191 36.35 -5.20 -6.84
CA PHE A 191 35.13 -5.97 -7.04
C PHE A 191 34.98 -6.39 -8.51
N PHE A 192 35.22 -5.49 -9.45
CA PHE A 192 35.13 -5.78 -10.89
C PHE A 192 36.26 -6.70 -11.39
N GLU A 193 37.43 -6.68 -10.75
CA GLU A 193 38.53 -7.60 -11.09
C GLU A 193 38.25 -9.05 -10.66
N ASN A 194 37.43 -9.26 -9.63
CA ASN A 194 37.11 -10.60 -9.11
C ASN A 194 35.73 -11.10 -9.56
N THR A 195 35.15 -10.52 -10.61
CA THR A 195 33.91 -10.99 -11.22
C THR A 195 34.16 -11.48 -12.64
N GLU A 196 33.66 -12.67 -12.94
CA GLU A 196 33.85 -13.30 -14.26
C GLU A 196 32.51 -13.46 -14.97
N ILE A 197 32.49 -13.20 -16.28
CA ILE A 197 31.31 -13.49 -17.11
C ILE A 197 31.37 -14.97 -17.50
N THR A 198 30.50 -15.79 -16.92
CA THR A 198 30.47 -17.24 -17.18
C THR A 198 29.79 -17.57 -18.49
N GLN A 199 28.68 -16.90 -18.79
CA GLN A 199 27.89 -17.18 -19.98
C GLN A 199 27.13 -15.94 -20.47
N LEU A 200 27.18 -15.70 -21.77
CA LEU A 200 26.29 -14.77 -22.47
C LEU A 200 25.46 -15.56 -23.47
N ASN A 201 24.14 -15.54 -23.29
CA ASN A 201 23.18 -16.13 -24.23
C ASN A 201 22.31 -15.00 -24.78
N MET A 202 22.39 -14.74 -26.09
CA MET A 202 21.47 -13.81 -26.75
C MET A 202 20.70 -14.58 -27.81
N LYS A 203 19.38 -14.46 -27.78
CA LYS A 203 18.49 -15.00 -28.78
C LYS A 203 17.60 -13.88 -29.28
N HIS A 204 17.64 -13.62 -30.58
CA HIS A 204 16.76 -12.68 -31.25
C HIS A 204 16.00 -13.42 -32.33
N SER A 205 14.67 -13.38 -32.28
CA SER A 205 13.82 -14.06 -33.25
C SER A 205 12.92 -13.06 -33.95
N PHE A 206 12.92 -13.14 -35.27
CA PHE A 206 12.03 -12.39 -36.14
C PHE A 206 11.17 -13.39 -36.91
N GLU A 207 9.86 -13.32 -36.74
CA GLU A 207 8.89 -14.15 -37.46
C GLU A 207 8.05 -13.26 -38.38
N THR A 208 7.89 -13.68 -39.63
CA THR A 208 7.04 -13.00 -40.61
C THR A 208 6.23 -14.01 -41.41
N GLN A 209 4.96 -13.72 -41.64
CA GLN A 209 4.09 -14.56 -42.45
C GLN A 209 4.07 -14.03 -43.89
N LEU A 210 4.69 -14.75 -44.83
CA LEU A 210 4.65 -14.39 -46.26
C LEU A 210 3.28 -14.68 -46.88
N ARG A 211 2.66 -15.79 -46.44
CA ARG A 211 1.30 -16.22 -46.81
C ARG A 211 0.64 -16.85 -45.58
N PRO A 212 -0.69 -16.98 -45.52
CA PRO A 212 -1.37 -17.64 -44.39
C PRO A 212 -0.87 -19.07 -44.11
N GLN A 213 -0.35 -19.74 -45.13
CA GLN A 213 0.21 -21.09 -45.05
C GLN A 213 1.75 -21.11 -44.97
N THR A 214 2.43 -19.97 -45.07
CA THR A 214 3.91 -19.91 -45.16
C THR A 214 4.47 -18.85 -44.21
N GLN A 215 5.21 -19.30 -43.21
CA GLN A 215 5.92 -18.45 -42.26
C GLN A 215 7.43 -18.55 -42.47
N VAL A 216 8.11 -17.43 -42.32
CA VAL A 216 9.57 -17.34 -42.29
C VAL A 216 9.98 -16.90 -40.90
N VAL A 217 10.91 -17.64 -40.30
CA VAL A 217 11.45 -17.34 -38.97
C VAL A 217 12.96 -17.20 -39.12
N VAL A 218 13.51 -16.04 -38.76
CA VAL A 218 14.94 -15.81 -38.70
C VAL A 218 15.34 -15.68 -37.23
N ILE A 219 16.23 -16.55 -36.78
CA ILE A 219 16.70 -16.58 -35.39
C ILE A 219 18.20 -16.33 -35.38
N GLY A 220 18.61 -15.19 -34.83
CA GLY A 220 19.98 -14.94 -34.42
C GLY A 220 20.18 -15.48 -33.00
N GLN A 221 21.06 -16.46 -32.83
CA GLN A 221 21.43 -16.98 -31.52
C GLN A 221 22.93 -16.87 -31.31
N THR A 222 23.35 -16.36 -30.17
CA THR A 222 24.74 -16.28 -29.76
C THR A 222 24.88 -16.91 -28.39
N LEU A 223 25.81 -17.85 -28.27
CA LEU A 223 26.17 -18.45 -27.00
C LEU A 223 27.67 -18.30 -26.81
N LEU A 224 28.06 -17.51 -25.82
CA LEU A 224 29.42 -17.42 -25.30
C LEU A 224 29.42 -18.07 -23.92
N ARG A 225 30.36 -18.98 -23.68
CA ARG A 225 30.57 -19.62 -22.39
C ARG A 225 32.06 -19.68 -22.11
N ASN A 226 32.48 -19.12 -20.98
CA ASN A 226 33.88 -19.08 -20.56
C ASN A 226 34.83 -18.53 -21.65
N GLY A 227 34.44 -17.41 -22.26
CA GLY A 227 35.25 -16.73 -23.31
C GLY A 227 35.23 -17.40 -24.69
N ILE A 228 34.68 -18.61 -24.83
CA ILE A 228 34.52 -19.30 -26.11
C ILE A 228 33.05 -19.19 -26.51
N GLY A 229 32.77 -18.68 -27.71
CA GLY A 229 31.40 -18.59 -28.17
C GLY A 229 31.27 -18.55 -29.67
N GLY A 230 30.08 -18.91 -30.11
CA GLY A 230 29.67 -18.89 -31.50
C GLY A 230 28.31 -18.21 -31.63
N GLY A 231 28.18 -17.41 -32.68
CA GLY A 231 26.90 -16.89 -33.14
C GLY A 231 26.46 -17.65 -34.38
N ASN A 232 25.17 -17.98 -34.48
CA ASN A 232 24.59 -18.48 -35.70
C ASN A 232 23.27 -17.78 -36.00
N ILE A 233 22.99 -17.61 -37.29
CA ILE A 233 21.73 -17.09 -37.79
C ILE A 233 21.07 -18.24 -38.53
N VAL A 234 19.91 -18.68 -38.04
CA VAL A 234 19.11 -19.76 -38.62
C VAL A 234 17.88 -19.15 -39.27
N GLY A 235 17.77 -19.29 -40.58
CA GLY A 235 16.56 -18.93 -41.33
C GLY A 235 15.73 -20.18 -41.59
N THR A 236 14.49 -20.21 -41.12
CA THR A 236 13.54 -21.32 -41.24
C THR A 236 12.32 -20.90 -42.02
N LEU A 237 12.08 -21.56 -43.16
CA LEU A 237 10.84 -21.46 -43.93
C LEU A 237 9.91 -22.60 -43.51
N ARG A 238 8.77 -22.30 -42.91
CA ARG A 238 7.75 -23.28 -42.55
C ARG A 238 6.50 -23.08 -43.41
N HIS A 239 6.08 -24.14 -44.08
CA HIS A 239 4.93 -24.19 -44.98
C HIS A 239 3.93 -25.25 -44.53
N SER A 240 2.70 -24.84 -44.23
CA SER A 240 1.58 -25.73 -43.90
C SER A 240 0.77 -26.04 -45.16
N PHE A 241 1.00 -27.20 -45.76
CA PHE A 241 0.24 -27.68 -46.93
C PHE A 241 -1.23 -28.00 -46.58
N SER A 242 -1.47 -28.44 -45.35
CA SER A 242 -2.81 -28.63 -44.77
C SER A 242 -2.73 -28.59 -43.24
N PRO A 243 -3.85 -28.54 -42.50
CA PRO A 243 -3.83 -28.65 -41.04
C PRO A 243 -3.13 -29.92 -40.51
N LYS A 244 -3.03 -30.97 -41.33
CA LYS A 244 -2.39 -32.26 -40.98
C LYS A 244 -0.93 -32.35 -41.43
N ILE A 245 -0.51 -31.54 -42.39
CA ILE A 245 0.82 -31.64 -43.02
C ILE A 245 1.49 -30.28 -43.04
N TRP A 246 2.61 -30.18 -42.35
CA TRP A 246 3.47 -29.00 -42.43
C TRP A 246 4.93 -29.44 -42.61
N ALA A 247 5.69 -28.64 -43.34
CA ALA A 247 7.12 -28.82 -43.50
C ALA A 247 7.86 -27.55 -43.08
N GLU A 248 9.02 -27.70 -42.46
CA GLU A 248 9.97 -26.63 -42.18
C GLU A 248 11.32 -26.97 -42.80
N VAL A 249 11.92 -25.97 -43.45
CA VAL A 249 13.27 -26.04 -44.00
C VAL A 249 14.05 -24.89 -43.39
N GLY A 250 14.99 -25.24 -42.50
CA GLY A 250 15.92 -24.34 -41.85
C GLY A 250 17.31 -24.42 -42.48
N SER A 251 17.98 -23.29 -42.62
CA SER A 251 19.39 -23.22 -42.99
C SER A 251 20.11 -22.23 -42.09
N SER A 252 21.28 -22.62 -41.59
CA SER A 252 22.17 -21.72 -40.87
C SER A 252 23.17 -21.04 -41.80
N ILE A 253 23.35 -19.74 -41.60
CA ILE A 253 24.19 -18.89 -42.45
C ILE A 253 25.67 -18.95 -42.02
N VAL A 254 25.90 -19.01 -40.70
CA VAL A 254 27.26 -19.01 -40.10
C VAL A 254 27.73 -20.44 -39.86
N GLN A 255 29.04 -20.68 -39.88
CA GLN A 255 29.61 -22.00 -39.62
C GLN A 255 29.29 -22.48 -38.18
N PRO A 256 28.92 -23.76 -37.99
CA PRO A 256 28.68 -24.78 -39.01
C PRO A 256 27.36 -24.53 -39.77
N ARG A 257 27.43 -24.62 -41.11
CA ARG A 257 26.27 -24.49 -42.00
C ARG A 257 25.50 -25.81 -42.03
N ILE A 258 24.50 -25.90 -41.18
CA ILE A 258 23.57 -27.02 -41.06
C ILE A 258 22.26 -26.63 -41.77
N MET A 259 21.82 -27.49 -42.68
CA MET A 259 20.46 -27.45 -43.23
C MET A 259 19.60 -28.50 -42.53
N THR A 260 18.47 -28.09 -41.98
CA THR A 260 17.51 -28.96 -41.29
C THR A 260 16.19 -28.93 -42.03
N ALA A 261 15.79 -30.04 -42.64
CA ALA A 261 14.45 -30.21 -43.17
C ALA A 261 13.65 -31.12 -42.23
N LYS A 262 12.47 -30.66 -41.79
CA LYS A 262 11.54 -31.46 -41.00
C LYS A 262 10.16 -31.37 -41.62
N ALA A 263 9.59 -32.50 -41.96
CA ALA A 263 8.18 -32.60 -42.35
C ALA A 263 7.42 -33.34 -41.25
N SER A 264 6.25 -32.83 -40.90
CA SER A 264 5.36 -33.43 -39.92
C SER A 264 4.05 -33.76 -40.60
N TYR A 265 3.74 -35.04 -40.70
CA TYR A 265 2.46 -35.57 -41.12
C TYR A 265 1.74 -36.13 -39.89
N SER A 266 0.67 -35.47 -39.48
CA SER A 266 -0.17 -35.96 -38.38
C SER A 266 -1.11 -37.06 -38.91
N SER A 267 -0.64 -38.31 -38.86
CA SER A 267 -1.46 -39.50 -39.11
C SER A 267 -2.20 -39.92 -37.83
N ILE A 268 -3.30 -40.67 -37.97
CA ILE A 268 -4.00 -41.30 -36.84
C ILE A 268 -3.11 -42.37 -36.15
N TYR A 269 -2.04 -42.82 -36.80
CA TYR A 269 -1.19 -43.97 -36.39
C TYR A 269 0.04 -43.64 -35.51
N SER A 270 0.39 -42.38 -35.25
CA SER A 270 1.38 -42.07 -34.20
C SER A 270 0.70 -42.30 -32.84
N PRO A 271 1.26 -43.10 -31.91
CA PRO A 271 0.64 -43.29 -30.60
C PRO A 271 0.48 -41.90 -29.95
N PRO A 272 -0.74 -41.45 -29.67
CA PRO A 272 -0.94 -40.14 -29.07
C PRO A 272 -0.26 -40.12 -27.70
N ASN A 273 0.37 -38.99 -27.35
CA ASN A 273 0.75 -38.73 -25.98
C ASN A 273 -0.55 -38.60 -25.18
N LEU A 274 -0.99 -39.70 -24.57
CA LEU A 274 -2.19 -39.70 -23.76
C LEU A 274 -1.88 -39.00 -22.44
N VAL A 275 -2.47 -37.83 -22.25
CA VAL A 275 -2.45 -37.09 -21.01
C VAL A 275 -3.84 -37.14 -20.42
N PHE A 276 -4.00 -37.89 -19.33
CA PHE A 276 -5.26 -37.96 -18.60
C PHE A 276 -5.23 -36.92 -17.49
N THR A 277 -5.94 -35.82 -17.67
CA THR A 277 -6.10 -34.80 -16.62
C THR A 277 -7.52 -34.83 -16.07
N GLY A 278 -7.67 -35.23 -14.81
CA GLY A 278 -8.91 -35.12 -14.05
C GLY A 278 -8.86 -33.92 -13.12
N GLY A 279 -9.76 -32.94 -13.31
CA GLY A 279 -9.87 -31.76 -12.46
C GLY A 279 -11.14 -31.78 -11.61
N ARG A 280 -11.07 -31.34 -10.36
CA ARG A 280 -12.24 -31.13 -9.50
C ARG A 280 -12.15 -29.80 -8.77
N VAL A 281 -13.23 -29.03 -8.79
CA VAL A 281 -13.39 -27.82 -7.96
C VAL A 281 -13.55 -28.27 -6.51
N LEU A 282 -12.62 -27.88 -5.64
CA LEU A 282 -12.60 -28.21 -4.21
C LEU A 282 -13.22 -27.10 -3.34
N GLY A 283 -13.34 -25.89 -3.87
CA GLY A 283 -13.98 -24.75 -3.21
C GLY A 283 -14.20 -23.60 -4.21
N LYS A 284 -14.80 -22.48 -3.76
CA LYS A 284 -15.19 -21.35 -4.64
C LYS A 284 -14.07 -20.89 -5.59
N ASN A 285 -12.83 -20.89 -5.10
CA ASN A 285 -11.67 -20.40 -5.82
C ASN A 285 -10.53 -21.44 -5.90
N ILE A 286 -10.81 -22.73 -5.68
CA ILE A 286 -9.79 -23.78 -5.53
C ILE A 286 -10.12 -24.94 -6.47
N THR A 287 -9.17 -25.33 -7.31
CA THR A 287 -9.27 -26.45 -8.24
C THR A 287 -8.08 -27.40 -8.06
N GLY A 288 -8.38 -28.67 -7.83
CA GLY A 288 -7.40 -29.74 -7.84
C GLY A 288 -7.33 -30.40 -9.21
N TYR A 289 -6.14 -30.77 -9.67
CA TYR A 289 -5.90 -31.52 -10.90
C TYR A 289 -5.04 -32.74 -10.61
N LEU A 290 -5.42 -33.88 -11.17
CA LEU A 290 -4.61 -35.08 -11.28
C LEU A 290 -4.28 -35.27 -12.76
N THR A 291 -3.00 -35.18 -13.12
CA THR A 291 -2.54 -35.35 -14.50
C THR A 291 -1.63 -36.57 -14.60
N TYR A 292 -2.07 -37.60 -15.33
CA TYR A 292 -1.23 -38.74 -15.70
C TYR A 292 -0.76 -38.60 -17.15
N LYS A 293 0.55 -38.47 -17.34
CA LYS A 293 1.20 -38.45 -18.66
C LYS A 293 1.74 -39.85 -18.94
N THR A 294 1.25 -40.51 -19.99
CA THR A 294 1.71 -41.86 -20.36
C THR A 294 3.14 -41.89 -20.91
N GLY A 295 3.70 -40.73 -21.29
CA GLY A 295 5.01 -40.61 -21.95
C GLY A 295 4.90 -40.72 -23.47
N ALA A 296 5.94 -40.26 -24.17
CA ALA A 296 5.99 -40.25 -25.64
C ALA A 296 6.79 -41.44 -26.19
N TRP A 297 6.21 -42.13 -27.17
CA TRP A 297 6.83 -43.26 -27.86
C TRP A 297 7.16 -42.83 -29.29
N SER A 298 8.45 -42.80 -29.64
CA SER A 298 8.89 -42.59 -31.01
C SER A 298 9.43 -43.90 -31.57
N LEU A 299 8.91 -44.33 -32.73
CA LEU A 299 9.61 -45.30 -33.56
C LEU A 299 10.72 -44.54 -34.30
N GLY A 300 11.97 -44.96 -34.11
CA GLY A 300 13.14 -44.31 -34.68
C GLY A 300 13.24 -44.42 -36.22
N PRO A 301 14.26 -43.81 -36.84
CA PRO A 301 14.52 -43.96 -38.26
C PRO A 301 14.91 -45.40 -38.60
N TRP A 302 14.35 -45.93 -39.69
CA TRP A 302 14.76 -47.23 -40.21
C TRP A 302 16.26 -47.20 -40.56
N ARG A 303 17.02 -48.22 -40.11
CA ARG A 303 18.45 -48.49 -40.42
C ARG A 303 19.59 -47.81 -39.59
N ALA A 304 19.33 -47.18 -38.45
CA ALA A 304 20.44 -46.71 -37.57
C ALA A 304 20.88 -47.78 -36.55
N ASN A 305 22.17 -48.11 -36.51
CA ASN A 305 22.76 -49.17 -35.66
C ASN A 305 23.00 -48.78 -34.19
N GLU A 306 22.85 -47.50 -33.81
CA GLU A 306 22.89 -47.09 -32.40
C GLU A 306 21.71 -46.17 -32.10
N LEU A 307 20.86 -46.60 -31.17
CA LEU A 307 19.61 -45.92 -30.83
C LEU A 307 19.79 -45.14 -29.53
N ASN A 308 20.14 -43.85 -29.64
CA ASN A 308 19.96 -42.91 -28.54
C ASN A 308 18.46 -42.59 -28.39
N TYR A 309 17.71 -43.49 -27.74
CA TYR A 309 16.29 -43.28 -27.45
C TYR A 309 16.10 -42.24 -26.34
N ARG A 310 15.59 -41.06 -26.68
CA ARG A 310 15.03 -40.13 -25.68
C ARG A 310 13.56 -40.45 -25.46
N ARG A 311 13.27 -41.47 -24.65
CA ARG A 311 11.90 -41.78 -24.20
C ARG A 311 11.46 -40.77 -23.15
N GLU A 312 10.41 -39.98 -23.42
CA GLU A 312 9.73 -39.24 -22.35
C GLU A 312 9.04 -40.24 -21.45
N ARG A 313 9.47 -40.32 -20.19
CA ARG A 313 8.97 -41.31 -19.22
C ARG A 313 7.60 -40.88 -18.68
N SER A 314 6.80 -41.86 -18.30
CA SER A 314 5.49 -41.62 -17.68
C SER A 314 5.65 -40.86 -16.35
N ALA A 315 4.70 -39.98 -16.06
CA ALA A 315 4.68 -39.20 -14.83
C ALA A 315 3.24 -38.93 -14.38
N VAL A 316 3.03 -38.88 -13.07
CA VAL A 316 1.78 -38.46 -12.44
C VAL A 316 2.05 -37.13 -11.73
N SER A 317 1.25 -36.10 -11.97
CA SER A 317 1.25 -34.89 -11.17
C SER A 317 -0.11 -34.65 -10.50
N ILE A 318 -0.06 -34.28 -9.22
CA ILE A 318 -1.20 -33.83 -8.44
C ILE A 318 -0.94 -32.35 -8.18
N SER A 319 -1.86 -31.48 -8.59
CA SER A 319 -1.75 -30.04 -8.37
C SER A 319 -3.01 -29.45 -7.76
N ILE A 320 -2.85 -28.42 -6.96
CA ILE A 320 -3.93 -27.64 -6.35
C ILE A 320 -3.64 -26.19 -6.69
N ASN A 321 -4.55 -25.58 -7.44
CA ASN A 321 -4.49 -24.19 -7.83
C ASN A 321 -5.61 -23.42 -7.15
N GLY A 322 -5.25 -22.31 -6.51
CA GLY A 322 -6.21 -21.35 -6.00
C GLY A 322 -5.89 -19.94 -6.46
N SER A 323 -6.92 -19.21 -6.89
CA SER A 323 -6.77 -17.84 -7.38
C SER A 323 -7.80 -16.92 -6.71
N TYR A 324 -7.31 -15.92 -5.99
CA TYR A 324 -8.07 -14.80 -5.45
C TYR A 324 -7.69 -13.51 -6.19
N GLU A 325 -8.42 -12.42 -5.99
CA GLU A 325 -8.20 -11.14 -6.69
C GLU A 325 -6.75 -10.63 -6.57
N ARG A 326 -6.17 -10.72 -5.36
CA ARG A 326 -4.80 -10.26 -5.07
C ARG A 326 -3.78 -11.38 -4.89
N SER A 327 -4.23 -12.62 -4.67
CA SER A 327 -3.34 -13.71 -4.24
C SER A 327 -3.61 -14.98 -5.03
N GLY A 328 -2.56 -15.62 -5.53
CA GLY A 328 -2.66 -16.92 -6.19
C GLY A 328 -1.69 -17.91 -5.55
N TYR A 329 -2.10 -19.16 -5.42
CA TYR A 329 -1.22 -20.23 -4.99
C TYR A 329 -1.35 -21.44 -5.92
N ASN A 330 -0.24 -22.12 -6.15
CA ASN A 330 -0.18 -23.38 -6.87
C ASN A 330 0.73 -24.32 -6.08
N PHE A 331 0.19 -25.46 -5.68
CA PHE A 331 0.94 -26.54 -5.07
C PHE A 331 0.90 -27.74 -6.00
N GLU A 332 2.06 -28.20 -6.48
CA GLU A 332 2.16 -29.34 -7.39
C GLU A 332 3.17 -30.36 -6.87
N ILE A 333 2.74 -31.61 -6.79
CA ILE A 333 3.57 -32.79 -6.56
C ILE A 333 3.59 -33.58 -7.86
N GLN A 334 4.76 -33.72 -8.47
CA GLN A 334 4.97 -34.60 -9.61
C GLN A 334 5.84 -35.78 -9.19
N THR A 335 5.38 -36.99 -9.47
CA THR A 335 6.16 -38.22 -9.37
C THR A 335 6.36 -38.81 -10.77
N GLY A 336 7.62 -39.02 -11.15
CA GLY A 336 7.97 -39.53 -12.46
C GLY A 336 9.32 -40.22 -12.45
N ILE A 337 9.50 -41.19 -13.33
CA ILE A 337 10.73 -42.01 -13.41
C ILE A 337 11.94 -41.16 -13.88
N ALA A 338 11.70 -39.99 -14.47
CA ALA A 338 12.75 -39.07 -14.91
C ALA A 338 13.00 -37.91 -13.92
N GLN A 339 11.93 -37.38 -13.33
CA GLN A 339 12.00 -36.26 -12.39
C GLN A 339 10.79 -36.33 -11.45
N SER A 340 11.07 -36.34 -10.15
CA SER A 340 10.07 -36.18 -9.11
C SER A 340 10.33 -34.88 -8.35
N TYR A 341 9.31 -34.04 -8.19
CA TYR A 341 9.42 -32.78 -7.47
C TYR A 341 8.15 -32.43 -6.70
N ILE A 342 8.34 -31.65 -5.65
CA ILE A 342 7.29 -30.96 -4.91
C ILE A 342 7.53 -29.47 -5.13
N SER A 343 6.52 -28.74 -5.57
CA SER A 343 6.62 -27.31 -5.84
C SER A 343 5.48 -26.55 -5.16
N LEU A 344 5.84 -25.43 -4.57
CA LEU A 344 4.93 -24.48 -3.95
C LEU A 344 5.19 -23.12 -4.56
N HIS A 345 4.19 -22.57 -5.22
CA HIS A 345 4.19 -21.24 -5.82
C HIS A 345 3.15 -20.39 -5.12
N TYR A 346 3.56 -19.21 -4.67
CA TYR A 346 2.69 -18.24 -4.05
C TYR A 346 2.94 -16.87 -4.68
N ASN A 347 1.89 -16.26 -5.21
CA ASN A 347 1.91 -14.97 -5.86
C ASN A 347 1.00 -14.03 -5.07
N HIS A 348 1.49 -12.83 -4.75
CA HIS A 348 0.72 -11.82 -4.03
C HIS A 348 0.94 -10.45 -4.65
N LYS A 349 -0.15 -9.79 -5.05
CA LYS A 349 -0.17 -8.40 -5.48
C LYS A 349 -0.26 -7.52 -4.24
N LEU A 350 0.84 -6.84 -3.89
CA LEU A 350 0.86 -5.87 -2.79
C LEU A 350 0.14 -4.59 -3.19
N PHE A 351 0.36 -4.15 -4.43
CA PHE A 351 -0.26 -3.00 -5.09
C PHE A 351 -0.52 -3.37 -6.56
N ASP A 352 -1.25 -2.55 -7.32
CA ASP A 352 -1.54 -2.85 -8.74
C ASP A 352 -0.27 -3.00 -9.59
N ASP A 353 0.81 -2.29 -9.22
CA ASP A 353 2.08 -2.33 -9.94
C ASP A 353 3.12 -3.30 -9.36
N TYR A 354 2.88 -3.85 -8.16
CA TYR A 354 3.84 -4.65 -7.40
C TYR A 354 3.37 -6.08 -7.18
N LEU A 355 4.12 -7.03 -7.72
CA LEU A 355 3.84 -8.46 -7.64
C LEU A 355 5.00 -9.19 -6.97
N VAL A 356 4.73 -9.82 -5.84
CA VAL A 356 5.69 -10.70 -5.16
C VAL A 356 5.37 -12.13 -5.53
N LYS A 357 6.38 -12.86 -5.99
CA LYS A 357 6.31 -14.29 -6.32
C LYS A 357 7.31 -15.05 -5.45
N THR A 358 6.83 -16.05 -4.75
CA THR A 358 7.64 -16.96 -3.95
C THR A 358 7.46 -18.35 -4.50
N SER A 359 8.56 -19.00 -4.89
CA SER A 359 8.53 -20.36 -5.43
C SER A 359 9.54 -21.22 -4.70
N THR A 360 9.08 -22.30 -4.08
CA THR A 360 9.96 -23.29 -3.46
C THR A 360 9.72 -24.62 -4.17
N THR A 361 10.77 -25.16 -4.78
CA THR A 361 10.73 -26.46 -5.45
C THR A 361 11.78 -27.39 -4.85
N LEU A 362 11.33 -28.53 -4.37
CA LEU A 362 12.16 -29.64 -3.92
C LEU A 362 12.11 -30.70 -5.00
N SER A 363 13.20 -30.87 -5.74
CA SER A 363 13.28 -31.88 -6.79
C SER A 363 14.40 -32.88 -6.52
N THR A 364 14.24 -34.08 -7.07
CA THR A 364 15.25 -35.13 -7.02
C THR A 364 16.50 -34.82 -7.84
N THR A 365 16.39 -33.99 -8.88
CA THR A 365 17.49 -33.66 -9.80
C THR A 365 18.20 -32.36 -9.44
N SER A 366 17.47 -31.34 -9.02
CA SER A 366 17.99 -30.00 -8.69
C SER A 366 18.09 -29.72 -7.18
N GLY A 367 17.62 -30.65 -6.34
CA GLY A 367 17.58 -30.47 -4.90
C GLY A 367 16.52 -29.45 -4.45
N LEU A 368 16.75 -28.82 -3.30
CA LEU A 368 15.87 -27.77 -2.78
C LEU A 368 16.25 -26.44 -3.41
N THR A 369 15.29 -25.75 -4.01
CA THR A 369 15.48 -24.39 -4.56
C THR A 369 14.31 -23.51 -4.12
N SER A 370 14.62 -22.31 -3.64
CA SER A 370 13.67 -21.31 -3.20
C SER A 370 13.99 -19.99 -3.88
N ILE A 371 12.99 -19.39 -4.50
CA ILE A 371 13.08 -18.15 -5.26
C ILE A 371 12.10 -17.15 -4.64
N LEU A 372 12.62 -16.00 -4.23
CA LEU A 372 11.82 -14.84 -3.86
C LEU A 372 12.01 -13.78 -4.93
N LEU A 373 10.95 -13.42 -5.65
CA LEU A 373 10.98 -12.48 -6.76
C LEU A 373 10.01 -11.32 -6.48
N GLY A 374 10.53 -10.09 -6.47
CA GLY A 374 9.74 -8.86 -6.51
C GLY A 374 9.72 -8.32 -7.93
N GLU A 375 8.53 -8.18 -8.51
CA GLU A 375 8.30 -7.63 -9.85
C GLU A 375 7.53 -6.31 -9.71
N ARG A 376 8.01 -5.29 -10.41
CA ARG A 376 7.38 -3.98 -10.53
C ARG A 376 7.06 -3.71 -12.00
N LYS A 377 5.81 -3.36 -12.28
CA LYS A 377 5.40 -2.78 -13.55
C LYS A 377 5.80 -1.29 -13.53
N ILE A 378 6.74 -0.88 -14.39
CA ILE A 378 7.24 0.52 -14.45
C ILE A 378 6.43 1.34 -15.45
N THR A 379 6.05 0.72 -16.56
CA THR A 379 5.14 1.27 -17.58
C THR A 379 4.27 0.12 -18.07
N GLU A 380 3.27 0.38 -18.91
CA GLU A 380 2.43 -0.67 -19.49
C GLU A 380 3.23 -1.82 -20.13
N ASN A 381 4.34 -1.47 -20.78
CA ASN A 381 5.16 -2.38 -21.57
C ASN A 381 6.55 -2.66 -20.97
N THR A 382 6.86 -2.13 -19.76
CA THR A 382 8.15 -2.34 -19.09
C THR A 382 7.94 -2.89 -17.69
N LYS A 383 8.54 -4.04 -17.40
CA LYS A 383 8.55 -4.67 -16.08
C LYS A 383 9.98 -4.87 -15.63
N ALA A 384 10.27 -4.49 -14.40
CA ALA A 384 11.54 -4.76 -13.74
C ALA A 384 11.32 -5.74 -12.60
N SER A 385 12.21 -6.69 -12.45
CA SER A 385 12.13 -7.70 -11.40
C SER A 385 13.49 -7.97 -10.80
N LEU A 386 13.49 -8.17 -9.49
CA LEU A 386 14.63 -8.57 -8.71
C LEU A 386 14.26 -9.88 -8.01
N ALA A 387 15.09 -10.90 -8.16
CA ALA A 387 14.87 -12.17 -7.50
C ALA A 387 16.12 -12.64 -6.77
N VAL A 388 15.90 -13.28 -5.62
CA VAL A 388 16.91 -14.01 -4.87
C VAL A 388 16.56 -15.48 -4.97
N GLU A 389 17.47 -16.26 -5.54
CA GLU A 389 17.37 -17.71 -5.61
C GLU A 389 18.39 -18.33 -4.67
N CYS A 390 17.93 -19.19 -3.77
CA CYS A 390 18.78 -19.94 -2.86
C CYS A 390 18.41 -21.42 -2.95
N GLY A 391 19.41 -22.29 -3.04
CA GLY A 391 19.16 -23.72 -3.12
C GLY A 391 20.35 -24.59 -2.77
N PHE A 392 20.06 -25.84 -2.43
CA PHE A 392 21.05 -26.88 -2.20
C PHE A 392 20.88 -27.94 -3.31
N PRO A 393 21.86 -28.16 -4.21
CA PRO A 393 23.26 -27.69 -4.17
C PRO A 393 23.56 -26.38 -4.95
N HIS A 394 22.55 -25.68 -5.48
CA HIS A 394 22.72 -24.58 -6.45
C HIS A 394 23.20 -23.22 -5.87
N GLY A 395 23.53 -23.14 -4.58
CA GLY A 395 24.08 -21.93 -3.96
C GLY A 395 23.09 -20.76 -3.87
N ILE A 396 23.60 -19.53 -3.95
CA ILE A 396 22.85 -18.27 -3.87
C ILE A 396 23.09 -17.47 -5.17
N THR A 397 22.01 -17.15 -5.88
CA THR A 397 22.05 -16.37 -7.11
C THR A 397 21.09 -15.18 -7.01
N PHE A 398 21.57 -13.97 -7.33
CA PHE A 398 20.72 -12.80 -7.53
C PHE A 398 20.37 -12.67 -9.00
N LYS A 399 19.08 -12.50 -9.32
CA LYS A 399 18.62 -12.33 -10.70
C LYS A 399 18.00 -10.96 -10.86
N CYS A 400 18.63 -10.10 -11.64
CA CYS A 400 17.99 -8.88 -12.14
C CYS A 400 17.36 -9.18 -13.49
N ARG A 401 16.08 -8.84 -13.67
CA ARG A 401 15.39 -9.04 -14.94
C ARG A 401 14.62 -7.79 -15.33
N LEU A 402 14.90 -7.28 -16.52
CA LEU A 402 14.18 -6.19 -17.16
C LEU A 402 13.50 -6.74 -18.41
N SER A 403 12.20 -6.54 -18.55
CA SER A 403 11.47 -6.87 -19.78
C SER A 403 10.82 -5.62 -20.34
N ARG A 404 11.10 -5.28 -21.60
CA ARG A 404 10.51 -4.15 -22.30
C ARG A 404 10.15 -4.55 -23.73
N LEU A 405 8.89 -4.35 -24.13
CA LEU A 405 8.42 -4.57 -25.52
C LEU A 405 8.91 -5.91 -26.10
N GLY A 406 8.84 -6.98 -25.30
CA GLY A 406 9.27 -8.33 -25.68
C GLY A 406 10.75 -8.62 -25.81
N GLN A 407 11.59 -7.66 -25.43
CA GLN A 407 12.98 -7.93 -25.11
C GLN A 407 13.09 -8.20 -23.62
N ARG A 408 13.72 -9.32 -23.26
CA ARG A 408 13.99 -9.68 -21.87
C ARG A 408 15.49 -9.69 -21.65
N ILE A 409 15.95 -8.92 -20.68
CA ILE A 409 17.34 -8.88 -20.22
C ILE A 409 17.36 -9.52 -18.83
N THR A 410 18.09 -10.61 -18.67
CA THR A 410 18.23 -11.32 -17.38
C THR A 410 19.71 -11.40 -17.00
N ILE A 411 20.09 -10.86 -15.85
CA ILE A 411 21.45 -10.89 -15.32
C ILE A 411 21.45 -11.72 -14.03
N PRO A 412 21.68 -13.05 -14.10
CA PRO A 412 21.93 -13.86 -12.93
C PRO A 412 23.38 -13.69 -12.45
N ILE A 413 23.54 -13.31 -11.19
CA ILE A 413 24.81 -13.12 -10.48
C ILE A 413 24.93 -14.23 -9.44
N LEU A 414 25.81 -15.20 -9.65
CA LEU A 414 26.14 -16.21 -8.66
C LEU A 414 27.01 -15.57 -7.58
N VAL A 415 26.56 -15.59 -6.34
CA VAL A 415 27.27 -14.95 -5.21
C VAL A 415 27.97 -15.96 -4.32
N SER A 416 27.40 -17.16 -4.18
CA SER A 416 28.01 -18.23 -3.42
C SER A 416 27.56 -19.56 -3.98
N PRO A 417 28.47 -20.52 -4.27
CA PRO A 417 28.10 -21.88 -4.66
C PRO A 417 27.57 -22.68 -3.47
N GLU A 418 27.91 -22.27 -2.25
CA GLU A 418 27.44 -22.90 -1.01
C GLU A 418 26.29 -22.13 -0.37
N PHE A 419 25.49 -22.85 0.42
CA PHE A 419 24.41 -22.24 1.19
C PHE A 419 24.98 -21.49 2.41
N ASN A 420 24.94 -20.15 2.39
CA ASN A 420 25.36 -19.29 3.50
C ASN A 420 24.24 -18.37 3.99
N TYR A 421 23.69 -18.67 5.17
CA TYR A 421 22.57 -17.93 5.75
C TYR A 421 22.85 -16.43 5.98
N LYS A 422 24.11 -16.02 6.18
CA LYS A 422 24.48 -14.60 6.36
C LYS A 422 24.34 -13.82 5.06
N ILE A 423 24.80 -14.40 3.96
CA ILE A 423 24.70 -13.80 2.62
C ILE A 423 23.23 -13.74 2.21
N ILE A 424 22.44 -14.77 2.51
CA ILE A 424 20.99 -14.75 2.27
C ILE A 424 20.32 -13.62 3.06
N PHE A 425 20.63 -13.48 4.35
CA PHE A 425 20.03 -12.44 5.19
C PHE A 425 20.36 -11.04 4.67
N TRP A 426 21.64 -10.72 4.51
CA TRP A 426 22.03 -9.38 4.03
C TRP A 426 21.65 -9.15 2.57
N GLY A 427 21.73 -10.17 1.74
CA GLY A 427 21.35 -10.11 0.33
C GLY A 427 19.85 -10.02 0.09
N THR A 428 18.99 -10.35 1.05
CA THR A 428 17.54 -10.10 0.95
C THR A 428 17.17 -8.78 1.61
N VAL A 429 17.66 -8.52 2.83
CA VAL A 429 17.30 -7.34 3.62
C VAL A 429 17.83 -6.06 2.99
N LEU A 430 19.08 -6.03 2.52
CA LEU A 430 19.71 -4.82 2.01
C LEU A 430 19.04 -4.33 0.71
N PRO A 431 18.80 -5.18 -0.32
CA PRO A 431 18.07 -4.74 -1.51
C PRO A 431 16.66 -4.22 -1.20
N ILE A 432 15.91 -4.89 -0.32
CA ILE A 432 14.57 -4.43 0.07
C ILE A 432 14.62 -3.05 0.72
N ILE A 433 15.54 -2.84 1.69
CA ILE A 433 15.71 -1.53 2.33
C ILE A 433 16.14 -0.48 1.31
N THR A 434 17.07 -0.80 0.41
CA THR A 434 17.52 0.16 -0.61
C THR A 434 16.43 0.53 -1.60
N ILE A 435 15.61 -0.43 -2.04
CA ILE A 435 14.47 -0.16 -2.92
C ILE A 435 13.45 0.72 -2.21
N ALA A 436 13.10 0.40 -0.96
CA ALA A 436 12.18 1.20 -0.16
C ALA A 436 12.70 2.62 0.09
N ALA A 437 14.00 2.77 0.38
CA ALA A 437 14.64 4.07 0.58
C ALA A 437 14.68 4.90 -0.72
N VAL A 438 15.07 4.31 -1.85
CA VAL A 438 15.08 4.97 -3.17
C VAL A 438 13.66 5.38 -3.57
N GLU A 439 12.67 4.54 -3.29
CA GLU A 439 11.28 4.85 -3.57
C GLU A 439 10.80 6.05 -2.76
N GLN A 440 11.00 6.05 -1.45
CA GLN A 440 10.55 7.12 -0.55
C GLN A 440 11.30 8.43 -0.76
N ILE A 441 12.63 8.38 -0.93
CA ILE A 441 13.48 9.57 -0.95
C ILE A 441 13.58 10.20 -2.34
N ILE A 442 13.58 9.39 -3.40
CA ILE A 442 13.89 9.86 -4.77
C ILE A 442 12.66 9.75 -5.68
N LEU A 443 12.08 8.55 -5.81
CA LEU A 443 11.07 8.31 -6.84
C LEU A 443 9.73 9.01 -6.55
N ILE A 444 9.23 8.94 -5.32
CA ILE A 444 7.97 9.59 -4.93
C ILE A 444 8.02 11.11 -5.13
N PRO A 445 9.00 11.86 -4.57
CA PRO A 445 9.03 13.31 -4.76
C PRO A 445 9.26 13.71 -6.23
N MET A 446 10.05 12.96 -6.99
CA MET A 446 10.21 13.22 -8.43
C MET A 446 8.91 13.01 -9.21
N ARG A 447 8.13 11.97 -8.89
CA ARG A 447 6.81 11.72 -9.52
C ARG A 447 5.83 12.83 -9.18
N GLN A 448 5.80 13.27 -7.93
CA GLN A 448 4.95 14.40 -7.50
C GLN A 448 5.33 15.69 -8.22
N ARG A 449 6.63 16.00 -8.35
CA ARG A 449 7.12 17.16 -9.13
C ARG A 449 6.71 17.09 -10.59
N LYS A 450 6.93 15.96 -11.26
CA LYS A 450 6.53 15.78 -12.67
C LYS A 450 5.02 15.90 -12.87
N LYS A 451 4.22 15.38 -11.94
CA LYS A 451 2.76 15.55 -11.95
C LYS A 451 2.38 17.03 -11.82
N ALA A 452 2.98 17.74 -10.86
CA ALA A 452 2.73 19.16 -10.64
C ALA A 452 3.14 20.03 -11.84
N GLU A 453 4.31 19.77 -12.44
CA GLU A 453 4.80 20.48 -13.64
C GLU A 453 3.87 20.27 -14.84
N LYS A 454 3.46 19.02 -15.11
CA LYS A 454 2.50 18.74 -16.18
C LYS A 454 1.15 19.40 -15.93
N LEU A 455 0.63 19.33 -14.71
CA LEU A 455 -0.63 19.97 -14.32
C LEU A 455 -0.56 21.49 -14.49
N ALA A 456 0.55 22.11 -14.10
CA ALA A 456 0.79 23.56 -14.25
C ALA A 456 0.85 23.98 -15.73
N ALA A 457 1.61 23.27 -16.56
CA ALA A 457 1.72 23.56 -17.99
C ALA A 457 0.36 23.46 -18.72
N LEU A 458 -0.50 22.54 -18.27
CA LEU A 458 -1.85 22.40 -18.84
C LEU A 458 -2.83 23.47 -18.35
N ARG A 459 -2.72 23.91 -17.09
CA ARG A 459 -3.47 25.07 -16.57
C ARG A 459 -3.14 26.34 -17.37
N GLU A 460 -1.87 26.51 -17.75
CA GLU A 460 -1.44 27.63 -18.58
C GLU A 460 -2.04 27.55 -19.99
N LEU A 461 -2.05 26.37 -20.62
CA LEU A 461 -2.65 26.14 -21.94
C LEU A 461 -4.15 26.50 -21.96
N HIS A 462 -4.89 26.12 -20.92
CA HIS A 462 -6.35 26.33 -20.82
C HIS A 462 -6.76 27.58 -20.01
N ALA A 463 -5.83 28.46 -19.65
CA ALA A 463 -6.10 29.63 -18.80
C ALA A 463 -7.21 30.53 -19.37
N GLU A 464 -7.19 30.80 -20.68
CA GLU A 464 -8.20 31.62 -21.36
C GLU A 464 -9.61 31.00 -21.27
N HIS A 465 -9.72 29.67 -21.34
CA HIS A 465 -11.00 28.97 -21.21
C HIS A 465 -11.55 29.09 -19.77
N ILE A 466 -10.68 28.91 -18.76
CA ILE A 466 -11.06 29.03 -17.35
C ILE A 466 -11.51 30.46 -17.03
N GLU A 467 -10.79 31.46 -17.54
CA GLU A 467 -11.14 32.88 -17.33
C GLU A 467 -12.50 33.22 -17.95
N ASN A 468 -12.78 32.73 -19.15
CA ASN A 468 -14.08 32.91 -19.80
C ASN A 468 -15.21 32.25 -18.99
N ARG A 469 -15.03 31.01 -18.52
CA ARG A 469 -16.02 30.31 -17.68
C ARG A 469 -16.24 31.00 -16.33
N LYS A 470 -15.18 31.52 -15.73
CA LYS A 470 -15.24 32.32 -14.50
C LYS A 470 -16.09 33.59 -14.71
N ARG A 471 -15.90 34.28 -15.84
CA ARG A 471 -16.69 35.46 -16.20
C ARG A 471 -18.17 35.11 -16.40
N GLU A 472 -18.46 34.05 -17.12
CA GLU A 472 -19.83 33.55 -17.34
C GLU A 472 -20.53 33.19 -16.02
N ALA A 473 -19.83 32.50 -15.12
CA ALA A 473 -20.34 32.11 -13.81
C ALA A 473 -20.64 33.35 -12.94
N ALA A 474 -19.72 34.31 -12.89
CA ALA A 474 -19.90 35.56 -12.14
C ALA A 474 -21.12 36.37 -12.66
N GLU A 475 -21.28 36.46 -13.98
CA GLU A 475 -22.46 37.08 -14.59
C GLU A 475 -23.76 36.34 -14.24
N ALA A 476 -23.74 35.01 -14.24
CA ALA A 476 -24.92 34.20 -13.87
C ALA A 476 -25.30 34.41 -12.40
N ILE A 477 -24.32 34.39 -11.49
CA ILE A 477 -24.53 34.66 -10.06
C ILE A 477 -25.16 36.05 -9.86
N ARG A 478 -24.65 37.08 -10.55
CA ARG A 478 -25.16 38.46 -10.50
C ARG A 478 -26.62 38.56 -10.98
N LEU A 479 -27.02 37.76 -11.97
CA LEU A 479 -28.40 37.73 -12.48
C LEU A 479 -29.35 36.93 -11.56
N LEU A 480 -28.86 35.92 -10.84
CA LEU A 480 -29.66 35.09 -9.94
C LEU A 480 -29.95 35.78 -8.60
N LEU A 481 -29.03 36.63 -8.12
CA LEU A 481 -29.05 37.21 -6.78
C LEU A 481 -30.43 37.79 -6.36
N PRO A 482 -31.10 38.66 -7.15
CA PRO A 482 -32.37 39.27 -6.72
C PRO A 482 -33.56 38.30 -6.69
N SER A 483 -33.47 37.16 -7.40
CA SER A 483 -34.48 36.11 -7.32
C SER A 483 -34.23 35.17 -6.16
N VAL A 484 -32.96 34.96 -5.80
CA VAL A 484 -32.54 34.08 -4.72
C VAL A 484 -32.83 34.70 -3.36
N GLU A 485 -32.63 36.00 -3.19
CA GLU A 485 -32.97 36.73 -1.95
C GLU A 485 -34.46 36.59 -1.61
N ARG A 486 -35.34 36.87 -2.57
CA ARG A 486 -36.79 36.69 -2.41
C ARG A 486 -37.19 35.25 -2.09
N LYS A 487 -36.57 34.26 -2.76
CA LYS A 487 -36.80 32.84 -2.44
C LYS A 487 -36.34 32.51 -1.02
N THR A 488 -35.22 33.06 -0.58
CA THR A 488 -34.66 32.82 0.75
C THR A 488 -35.57 33.36 1.83
N GLU A 489 -36.17 34.53 1.63
CA GLU A 489 -37.17 35.10 2.54
C GLU A 489 -38.41 34.20 2.64
N VAL A 490 -38.96 33.76 1.50
CA VAL A 490 -40.14 32.87 1.48
C VAL A 490 -39.86 31.50 2.13
N GLU A 491 -38.68 30.91 1.90
CA GLU A 491 -38.29 29.65 2.55
C GLU A 491 -38.04 29.86 4.05
N ARG A 492 -37.51 31.01 4.46
CA ARG A 492 -37.30 31.34 5.88
C ARG A 492 -38.62 31.55 6.62
N GLU A 493 -39.64 32.13 5.98
CA GLU A 493 -41.00 32.25 6.54
C GLU A 493 -41.68 30.90 6.76
N LYS A 494 -41.37 29.91 5.92
CA LYS A 494 -41.95 28.55 5.97
C LYS A 494 -41.12 27.56 6.79
N ASP A 495 -40.08 28.02 7.50
CA ASP A 495 -39.09 27.16 8.17
C ASP A 495 -38.51 26.07 7.21
N GLY A 496 -38.40 26.42 5.92
CA GLY A 496 -37.99 25.57 4.80
C GLY A 496 -36.48 25.45 4.65
N LEU A 497 -36.01 25.11 3.45
CA LEU A 497 -34.60 24.80 3.18
C LEU A 497 -33.83 26.09 2.81
N VAL A 498 -32.89 26.50 3.68
CA VAL A 498 -32.04 27.68 3.47
C VAL A 498 -30.56 27.27 3.50
N ILE A 499 -29.85 27.52 2.40
CA ILE A 499 -28.41 27.27 2.27
C ILE A 499 -27.64 28.42 2.93
N LEU A 500 -26.78 28.07 3.90
CA LEU A 500 -25.95 29.03 4.64
C LEU A 500 -24.61 29.24 3.93
N GLU A 501 -23.95 28.15 3.56
CA GLU A 501 -22.64 28.14 2.89
C GLU A 501 -22.63 27.02 1.85
N ALA A 502 -22.05 27.26 0.67
CA ALA A 502 -21.78 26.20 -0.30
C ALA A 502 -20.46 26.45 -1.03
N TRP A 503 -19.57 25.46 -1.00
CA TRP A 503 -18.22 25.54 -1.54
C TRP A 503 -18.00 24.43 -2.57
N TYR A 504 -17.46 24.76 -3.74
CA TYR A 504 -17.15 23.80 -4.79
C TYR A 504 -15.67 23.89 -5.19
N GLY A 505 -14.96 22.76 -5.23
CA GLY A 505 -13.53 22.70 -5.56
C GLY A 505 -12.79 21.69 -4.70
N ASN A 506 -11.51 21.94 -4.41
CA ASN A 506 -10.71 21.06 -3.56
C ASN A 506 -10.98 21.35 -2.07
N VAL A 507 -12.01 20.70 -1.51
CA VAL A 507 -12.48 20.94 -0.12
C VAL A 507 -11.43 20.57 0.93
N SER A 508 -10.45 19.71 0.63
CA SER A 508 -9.35 19.36 1.54
C SER A 508 -8.46 20.56 1.89
N SER A 509 -8.41 21.58 1.04
CA SER A 509 -7.66 22.83 1.25
C SER A 509 -8.30 23.81 2.25
N LEU A 510 -9.58 23.58 2.62
CA LEU A 510 -10.36 24.44 3.53
C LEU A 510 -10.06 24.16 5.01
N ASN A 511 -9.49 23.02 5.35
CA ASN A 511 -9.26 22.59 6.75
C ASN A 511 -8.11 23.31 7.48
N GLY A 512 -7.42 24.26 6.83
CA GLY A 512 -6.41 25.12 7.46
C GLY A 512 -7.00 26.48 7.81
N GLU A 513 -7.07 26.82 9.10
CA GLU A 513 -7.43 28.16 9.59
C GLU A 513 -6.48 29.20 8.99
N GLY A 514 -6.98 29.98 8.04
CA GLY A 514 -6.26 31.07 7.41
C GLY A 514 -7.21 31.83 6.48
N LEU A 515 -7.44 33.10 6.84
CA LEU A 515 -8.07 34.21 6.12
C LEU A 515 -8.64 33.91 4.72
N LEU A 516 -9.91 34.27 4.53
CA LEU A 516 -10.73 34.18 3.31
C LEU A 516 -10.20 34.97 2.09
N GLU A 517 -8.96 35.44 2.11
CA GLU A 517 -8.34 36.17 1.00
C GLU A 517 -7.64 35.17 0.06
N GLU A 518 -8.25 34.96 -1.11
CA GLU A 518 -7.66 34.38 -2.33
C GLU A 518 -7.09 32.95 -2.26
N LYS A 519 -7.90 31.94 -1.88
CA LYS A 519 -7.61 30.55 -2.29
C LYS A 519 -8.21 30.28 -3.68
N SER A 520 -7.35 30.14 -4.69
CA SER A 520 -7.73 29.91 -6.11
C SER A 520 -8.50 28.61 -6.37
N ASP A 521 -8.47 27.67 -5.43
CA ASP A 521 -8.84 26.27 -5.68
C ASP A 521 -10.28 25.93 -5.22
N VAL A 522 -11.02 26.90 -4.68
CA VAL A 522 -12.40 26.74 -4.20
C VAL A 522 -13.24 27.96 -4.57
N ILE A 523 -14.50 27.71 -4.98
CA ILE A 523 -15.47 28.75 -5.33
C ILE A 523 -16.67 28.73 -4.40
N ASP A 524 -17.21 29.91 -4.09
CA ASP A 524 -18.49 30.07 -3.41
C ASP A 524 -19.62 29.88 -4.41
N VAL A 525 -20.45 28.86 -4.17
CA VAL A 525 -21.60 28.48 -5.00
C VAL A 525 -22.92 28.58 -4.24
N LYS A 526 -22.96 29.33 -3.13
CA LYS A 526 -24.17 29.51 -2.31
C LYS A 526 -25.38 29.97 -3.11
N ILE A 527 -25.21 31.02 -3.91
CA ILE A 527 -26.31 31.64 -4.68
C ILE A 527 -26.86 30.67 -5.75
N PRO A 528 -26.02 30.04 -6.60
CA PRO A 528 -26.45 28.99 -7.52
C PRO A 528 -27.20 27.84 -6.84
N VAL A 529 -26.67 27.32 -5.72
CA VAL A 529 -27.29 26.18 -5.01
C VAL A 529 -28.63 26.58 -4.40
N GLN A 530 -28.74 27.77 -3.82
CA GLN A 530 -30.03 28.29 -3.30
C GLN A 530 -31.04 28.53 -4.43
N ALA A 531 -30.60 28.92 -5.63
CA ALA A 531 -31.49 29.11 -6.79
C ALA A 531 -32.19 27.82 -7.21
N LEU A 532 -31.51 26.67 -7.06
CA LEU A 532 -32.01 25.33 -7.37
C LEU A 532 -33.03 24.80 -6.34
N VAL A 533 -33.15 25.43 -5.18
CA VAL A 533 -34.15 25.05 -4.17
C VAL A 533 -35.56 25.33 -4.70
N HIS A 534 -36.42 24.32 -4.59
CA HIS A 534 -37.83 24.37 -4.95
C HIS A 534 -38.64 23.58 -3.93
N GLU A 535 -39.70 24.17 -3.38
CA GLU A 535 -40.58 23.53 -2.38
C GLU A 535 -39.80 22.93 -1.20
N SER A 536 -38.87 23.72 -0.63
CA SER A 536 -37.99 23.29 0.46
C SER A 536 -37.16 22.02 0.19
N GLN A 537 -36.92 21.67 -1.08
CA GLN A 537 -36.04 20.57 -1.49
C GLN A 537 -34.99 21.04 -2.50
N LEU A 538 -33.79 20.46 -2.41
CA LEU A 538 -32.69 20.62 -3.36
C LEU A 538 -32.39 19.25 -3.98
N THR A 539 -32.44 19.15 -5.29
CA THR A 539 -32.04 17.94 -6.03
C THR A 539 -31.02 18.31 -7.12
N ILE A 540 -29.85 17.68 -7.04
CA ILE A 540 -28.80 17.74 -8.06
C ILE A 540 -28.59 16.30 -8.55
N PRO A 541 -29.04 15.95 -9.75
CA PRO A 541 -28.82 14.62 -10.31
C PRO A 541 -27.32 14.32 -10.47
N GLY A 542 -26.96 13.03 -10.38
CA GLY A 542 -25.59 12.56 -10.60
C GLY A 542 -25.28 12.28 -12.07
N ARG A 543 -24.07 11.77 -12.32
CA ARG A 543 -23.46 11.38 -13.62
C ARG A 543 -22.79 12.49 -14.43
N TYR A 544 -23.10 13.77 -14.22
CA TYR A 544 -22.42 14.87 -14.88
C TYR A 544 -21.61 15.72 -13.90
N SER A 545 -20.60 16.44 -14.41
CA SER A 545 -19.80 17.35 -13.59
C SER A 545 -20.65 18.53 -13.14
N LYS A 546 -20.62 18.84 -11.83
CA LYS A 546 -21.34 20.00 -11.26
C LYS A 546 -20.81 21.33 -11.81
N SER A 547 -19.62 21.35 -12.43
CA SER A 547 -19.08 22.50 -13.16
C SER A 547 -19.95 22.94 -14.35
N ASN A 548 -20.85 22.07 -14.84
CA ASN A 548 -21.81 22.39 -15.91
C ASN A 548 -23.08 23.10 -15.40
N ILE A 549 -23.27 23.16 -14.08
CA ILE A 549 -24.39 23.89 -13.47
C ILE A 549 -24.19 25.39 -13.66
N MET A 550 -25.29 26.11 -13.85
CA MET A 550 -25.27 27.55 -14.00
C MET A 550 -24.68 28.25 -12.76
N GLY A 551 -23.69 29.12 -12.97
CA GLY A 551 -22.99 29.82 -11.88
C GLY A 551 -21.87 29.00 -11.24
N PHE A 552 -21.65 27.76 -11.69
CA PHE A 552 -20.47 26.98 -11.36
C PHE A 552 -19.42 27.15 -12.47
N TYR A 553 -18.15 27.03 -12.07
CA TYR A 553 -17.02 26.80 -12.97
C TYR A 553 -16.04 25.88 -12.26
N ASP A 554 -15.06 25.34 -12.98
CA ASP A 554 -14.04 24.48 -12.40
C ASP A 554 -12.81 25.31 -11.93
N PRO A 555 -12.56 25.44 -10.61
CA PRO A 555 -11.37 26.12 -10.10
C PRO A 555 -10.10 25.25 -10.08
N CYS A 556 -10.23 23.93 -10.10
CA CYS A 556 -9.12 22.98 -9.92
C CYS A 556 -9.16 21.87 -10.98
N MET A 557 -9.10 22.27 -12.25
CA MET A 557 -9.03 21.36 -13.42
C MET A 557 -7.93 20.31 -13.23
N GLY A 558 -8.31 19.03 -13.39
CA GLY A 558 -7.42 17.87 -13.21
C GLY A 558 -7.26 17.38 -11.76
N GLU A 559 -7.85 18.04 -10.76
CA GLU A 559 -7.89 17.59 -9.37
C GLU A 559 -9.27 17.08 -8.95
N ARG A 560 -9.35 16.39 -7.80
CA ARG A 560 -10.63 15.95 -7.24
C ARG A 560 -11.42 17.17 -6.73
N LYS A 561 -12.67 17.26 -7.18
CA LYS A 561 -13.63 18.31 -6.84
C LYS A 561 -14.74 17.75 -5.96
N GLN A 562 -15.10 18.49 -4.93
CA GLN A 562 -16.20 18.18 -4.03
C GLN A 562 -17.10 19.41 -3.85
N LEU A 563 -18.39 19.16 -3.67
CA LEU A 563 -19.38 20.15 -3.28
C LEU A 563 -19.70 19.96 -1.80
N LYS A 564 -19.39 20.98 -0.99
CA LYS A 564 -19.73 21.06 0.43
C LYS A 564 -20.88 22.04 0.62
N ILE A 565 -21.97 21.60 1.24
CA ILE A 565 -23.18 22.41 1.47
C ILE A 565 -23.50 22.39 2.97
N ARG A 566 -23.65 23.56 3.57
CA ARG A 566 -24.19 23.76 4.91
C ARG A 566 -25.53 24.48 4.81
N TYR A 567 -26.58 23.88 5.37
CA TYR A 567 -27.95 24.39 5.24
C TYR A 567 -28.74 24.27 6.55
N GLN A 568 -29.81 25.04 6.63
CA GLN A 568 -30.79 25.02 7.70
C GLN A 568 -32.13 24.51 7.15
N PHE A 569 -32.75 23.57 7.84
CA PHE A 569 -34.09 23.05 7.53
C PHE A 569 -34.83 22.77 8.85
N GLN A 570 -36.07 23.25 9.01
CA GLN A 570 -36.82 23.12 10.26
C GLN A 570 -36.04 23.57 11.51
N ARG A 571 -35.31 24.69 11.40
CA ARG A 571 -34.42 25.26 12.43
C ARG A 571 -33.23 24.39 12.86
N LYS A 572 -32.97 23.27 12.19
CA LYS A 572 -31.79 22.41 12.41
C LYS A 572 -30.73 22.67 11.34
N LEU A 573 -29.47 22.65 11.77
CA LEU A 573 -28.29 22.79 10.93
C LEU A 573 -27.86 21.42 10.40
N HIS A 574 -27.55 21.37 9.11
CA HIS A 574 -27.10 20.16 8.41
C HIS A 574 -25.90 20.48 7.50
N GLU A 575 -25.01 19.52 7.36
CA GLU A 575 -23.81 19.62 6.51
C GLU A 575 -23.68 18.37 5.64
N VAL A 576 -23.39 18.56 4.35
CA VAL A 576 -23.29 17.49 3.35
C VAL A 576 -22.09 17.77 2.46
N THR A 577 -21.23 16.76 2.26
CA THR A 577 -20.08 16.82 1.33
C THR A 577 -20.20 15.69 0.32
N VAL A 578 -20.15 16.01 -0.98
CA VAL A 578 -20.37 15.06 -2.08
C VAL A 578 -19.36 15.27 -3.21
N ASP A 579 -18.91 14.19 -3.84
CA ASP A 579 -18.01 14.25 -5.00
C ASP A 579 -18.67 14.87 -6.25
N ASP A 580 -17.87 15.33 -7.22
CA ASP A 580 -18.34 16.07 -8.39
C ASP A 580 -19.48 15.42 -9.19
N THR A 581 -19.44 14.10 -9.43
CA THR A 581 -20.46 13.40 -10.24
C THR A 581 -21.55 12.71 -9.43
N SER A 582 -21.45 12.71 -8.10
CA SER A 582 -22.38 12.01 -7.21
C SER A 582 -23.68 12.83 -7.01
N PRO A 583 -24.87 12.20 -6.97
CA PRO A 583 -26.13 12.91 -6.78
C PRO A 583 -26.25 13.54 -5.39
N VAL A 584 -26.97 14.65 -5.28
CA VAL A 584 -27.25 15.35 -4.02
C VAL A 584 -28.76 15.55 -3.87
N ALA A 585 -29.32 15.16 -2.72
CA ALA A 585 -30.69 15.48 -2.34
C ALA A 585 -30.71 16.04 -0.92
N CYS A 586 -31.32 17.21 -0.71
CA CYS A 586 -31.53 17.82 0.62
C CYS A 586 -33.00 18.23 0.78
N PRO A 587 -33.62 18.06 1.96
CA PRO A 587 -33.07 17.52 3.20
C PRO A 587 -32.83 16.00 3.13
N LEU A 588 -31.82 15.50 3.86
CA LEU A 588 -31.56 14.05 3.95
C LEU A 588 -32.75 13.35 4.62
N ARG A 589 -33.25 12.23 4.05
CA ARG A 589 -34.19 11.35 4.76
C ARG A 589 -33.48 10.82 6.02
N CYS A 590 -33.83 11.34 7.19
CA CYS A 590 -33.48 10.69 8.45
C CYS A 590 -34.04 9.26 8.43
N LYS A 591 -33.18 8.24 8.51
CA LYS A 591 -33.63 6.91 8.89
C LYS A 591 -34.22 7.04 10.29
N ARG A 592 -35.53 6.88 10.40
CA ARG A 592 -36.21 6.65 11.68
C ARG A 592 -35.58 5.38 12.25
N SER A 593 -34.75 5.52 13.28
CA SER A 593 -34.28 4.37 14.04
C SER A 593 -35.51 3.71 14.64
N GLU A 594 -35.92 2.56 14.10
CA GLU A 594 -36.82 1.65 14.79
C GLU A 594 -36.12 1.19 16.06
N LYS A 595 -36.36 1.91 17.16
CA LYS A 595 -36.43 1.37 18.52
C LYS A 595 -36.99 2.41 19.46
N ASN A 596 -38.01 1.97 20.18
CA ASN A 596 -38.66 2.57 21.35
C ASN A 596 -39.86 3.48 21.06
N ASP A 597 -40.98 2.84 20.71
CA ASP A 597 -42.21 3.13 21.44
C ASP A 597 -42.02 2.62 22.88
N ILE A 598 -42.02 3.53 23.84
CA ILE A 598 -42.66 3.45 25.18
C ILE A 598 -42.41 4.78 25.90
N MET A 599 -43.52 5.38 26.32
CA MET A 599 -43.71 6.49 27.26
C MET A 599 -43.46 7.93 26.80
N SER A 600 -44.59 8.53 26.40
CA SER A 600 -44.96 9.92 26.60
C SER A 600 -44.59 10.46 28.00
N THR A 601 -43.88 11.58 28.04
CA THR A 601 -44.05 12.59 29.09
C THR A 601 -43.97 13.98 28.45
N GLU A 602 -45.04 14.75 28.62
CA GLU A 602 -45.12 16.18 28.32
C GLU A 602 -44.09 16.95 29.14
N ILE A 603 -43.32 17.86 28.53
CA ILE A 603 -42.77 19.01 29.24
C ILE A 603 -42.86 20.27 28.35
N THR A 604 -43.46 21.26 28.98
CA THR A 604 -43.78 22.64 28.61
C THR A 604 -42.58 23.47 28.12
N ALA A 605 -42.85 24.51 27.33
CA ALA A 605 -41.88 25.54 26.93
C ALA A 605 -41.23 26.24 28.14
N PRO A 606 -39.97 26.70 28.01
CA PRO A 606 -39.71 28.12 28.29
C PRO A 606 -38.68 28.80 27.36
N THR A 607 -38.85 30.12 27.25
CA THR A 607 -37.96 31.15 26.70
C THR A 607 -36.77 31.45 27.63
N PRO A 608 -35.84 32.37 27.27
CA PRO A 608 -34.64 32.20 26.46
C PRO A 608 -33.34 32.15 27.32
N SER A 609 -32.18 32.01 26.65
CA SER A 609 -30.81 32.13 27.19
C SER A 609 -30.30 30.99 28.07
N THR A 610 -29.58 30.04 27.45
CA THR A 610 -28.36 29.42 27.99
C THR A 610 -27.66 28.71 26.82
N THR A 611 -26.39 29.04 26.59
CA THR A 611 -25.48 28.34 25.69
C THR A 611 -25.48 26.84 25.95
N LEU A 612 -26.10 26.06 25.07
CA LEU A 612 -26.02 24.60 25.07
C LEU A 612 -25.06 24.16 23.96
N GLN A 613 -23.97 23.56 24.41
CA GLN A 613 -22.92 22.95 23.60
C GLN A 613 -23.51 21.80 22.77
N LEU A 614 -23.11 21.75 21.51
CA LEU A 614 -23.44 20.71 20.54
C LEU A 614 -22.87 19.37 21.01
N GLU A 615 -23.72 18.40 21.31
CA GLU A 615 -23.32 16.99 21.39
C GLU A 615 -23.18 16.44 19.97
N GLU A 616 -21.95 16.48 19.49
CA GLU A 616 -21.54 15.91 18.21
C GLU A 616 -21.42 14.39 18.37
N VAL A 617 -22.37 13.63 17.82
CA VAL A 617 -22.24 12.16 17.71
C VAL A 617 -21.23 11.86 16.60
N VAL A 618 -19.94 11.97 16.94
CA VAL A 618 -18.84 11.51 16.11
C VAL A 618 -18.72 10.00 16.28
N GLU A 619 -19.02 9.22 15.23
CA GLU A 619 -18.62 7.82 15.16
C GLU A 619 -17.09 7.73 15.08
N VAL A 620 -16.44 7.63 16.24
CA VAL A 620 -14.99 7.42 16.34
C VAL A 620 -14.66 5.98 15.94
N LYS A 621 -13.98 5.81 14.79
CA LYS A 621 -13.41 4.53 14.33
C LYS A 621 -12.52 3.90 15.42
N LYS A 622 -12.85 2.68 15.83
CA LYS A 622 -12.08 1.84 16.78
C LYS A 622 -10.62 1.64 16.34
N GLN A 623 -9.67 2.36 16.93
CA GLN A 623 -8.25 2.01 16.87
C GLN A 623 -7.95 0.86 17.85
N THR A 624 -8.13 -0.39 17.41
CA THR A 624 -7.51 -1.54 18.10
C THR A 624 -6.39 -2.08 17.22
N THR A 625 -5.15 -1.74 17.56
CA THR A 625 -3.96 -2.18 16.85
C THR A 625 -3.90 -3.71 16.82
N SER A 626 -3.66 -4.30 15.64
CA SER A 626 -3.51 -5.75 15.48
C SER A 626 -2.36 -6.27 16.36
N GLY A 627 -2.54 -7.45 16.96
CA GLY A 627 -1.53 -8.06 17.84
C GLY A 627 -0.21 -8.29 17.11
N VAL A 628 -0.26 -8.68 15.83
CA VAL A 628 0.94 -8.89 15.00
C VAL A 628 1.71 -7.58 14.78
N LYS A 629 1.00 -6.48 14.50
CA LYS A 629 1.60 -5.15 14.34
C LYS A 629 2.31 -4.72 15.63
N SER A 630 1.69 -4.96 16.77
CA SER A 630 2.25 -4.61 18.09
C SER A 630 3.50 -5.41 18.44
N PHE A 631 3.52 -6.70 18.08
CA PHE A 631 4.67 -7.58 18.27
C PHE A 631 5.87 -7.16 17.41
N LEU A 632 5.64 -6.94 16.11
CA LEU A 632 6.69 -6.51 15.19
C LEU A 632 7.23 -5.12 15.55
N ALA A 633 6.36 -4.17 15.86
CA ALA A 633 6.76 -2.83 16.30
C ALA A 633 7.56 -2.89 17.61
N GLY A 634 7.15 -3.74 18.55
CA GLY A 634 7.89 -3.96 19.79
C GLY A 634 9.28 -4.54 19.54
N GLY A 635 9.42 -5.42 18.54
CA GLY A 635 10.72 -5.92 18.09
C GLY A 635 11.63 -4.81 17.55
N PHE A 636 11.11 -3.92 16.69
CA PHE A 636 11.85 -2.76 16.21
C PHE A 636 12.22 -1.77 17.34
N GLY A 637 11.31 -1.57 18.31
CA GLY A 637 11.61 -0.85 19.54
C GLY A 637 12.75 -1.48 20.33
N GLY A 638 12.78 -2.82 20.45
CA GLY A 638 13.89 -3.54 21.10
C GLY A 638 15.23 -3.40 20.36
N VAL A 639 15.23 -3.41 19.03
CA VAL A 639 16.47 -3.20 18.24
C VAL A 639 17.01 -1.78 18.43
N THR A 640 16.14 -0.77 18.38
CA THR A 640 16.54 0.64 18.58
C THR A 640 17.04 0.90 20.01
N CYS A 641 16.43 0.27 21.01
CA CYS A 641 16.90 0.26 22.39
C CYS A 641 18.36 -0.22 22.51
N VAL A 642 18.69 -1.34 21.85
CA VAL A 642 20.05 -1.90 21.89
C VAL A 642 21.03 -1.03 21.12
N LEU A 643 20.66 -0.53 19.95
CA LEU A 643 21.53 0.34 19.14
C LEU A 643 21.91 1.63 19.88
N VAL A 644 20.98 2.23 20.61
CA VAL A 644 21.25 3.46 21.37
C VAL A 644 21.84 3.15 22.74
N GLY A 645 21.47 2.03 23.36
CA GLY A 645 21.94 1.63 24.69
C GLY A 645 23.34 1.03 24.72
N GLN A 646 23.79 0.32 23.67
CA GLN A 646 25.05 -0.44 23.69
C GLN A 646 26.29 0.40 24.08
N PRO A 647 26.49 1.63 23.59
CA PRO A 647 27.63 2.46 23.99
C PRO A 647 27.66 2.68 25.52
N PHE A 648 26.50 2.90 26.14
CA PHE A 648 26.38 3.09 27.58
C PHE A 648 26.64 1.80 28.38
N ASP A 649 26.25 0.64 27.85
CA ASP A 649 26.55 -0.65 28.47
C ASP A 649 28.04 -0.96 28.47
N LEU A 650 28.73 -0.65 27.36
CA LEU A 650 30.16 -0.89 27.22
C LEU A 650 30.97 -0.05 28.22
N ILE A 651 30.60 1.23 28.37
CA ILE A 651 31.23 2.15 29.34
C ILE A 651 31.00 1.66 30.77
N LYS A 652 29.79 1.19 31.10
CA LYS A 652 29.45 0.64 32.43
C LYS A 652 30.18 -0.68 32.74
N ALA A 653 30.41 -1.52 31.73
CA ALA A 653 31.02 -2.84 31.90
C ALA A 653 32.55 -2.81 32.09
N THR A 654 33.17 -1.64 31.97
CA THR A 654 34.62 -1.50 32.16
C THR A 654 34.96 -1.47 33.66
N PRO A 655 35.97 -2.23 34.12
CA PRO A 655 36.37 -2.25 35.53
C PRO A 655 36.74 -0.87 36.10
N GLU A 656 36.30 -0.61 37.32
CA GLU A 656 36.61 0.62 38.07
C GLU A 656 38.12 0.76 38.25
N GLY A 657 38.67 1.93 37.87
CA GLY A 657 40.12 2.22 37.90
C GLY A 657 40.84 2.15 36.55
N ALA A 658 40.20 1.65 35.49
CA ALA A 658 40.79 1.63 34.14
C ALA A 658 40.71 3.00 33.41
N TYR A 659 39.77 3.86 33.80
CA TYR A 659 39.58 5.20 33.24
C TYR A 659 39.22 6.21 34.34
N THR A 660 39.54 7.49 34.12
CA THR A 660 39.25 8.56 35.09
C THR A 660 37.76 8.97 35.11
N GLY A 661 36.99 8.61 34.08
CA GLY A 661 35.55 8.84 33.99
C GLY A 661 34.91 8.31 32.70
N MET A 662 33.58 8.39 32.57
CA MET A 662 32.83 7.88 31.42
C MET A 662 33.21 8.55 30.08
N ALA A 663 33.47 9.87 30.11
CA ALA A 663 33.89 10.64 28.94
C ALA A 663 35.31 10.26 28.48
N ASP A 664 36.21 9.97 29.43
CA ASP A 664 37.57 9.50 29.17
C ASP A 664 37.55 8.07 28.57
N ALA A 665 36.72 7.17 29.13
CA ALA A 665 36.48 5.84 28.56
C ALA A 665 35.94 5.92 27.12
N THR A 666 34.97 6.80 26.84
CA THR A 666 34.41 6.97 25.50
C THR A 666 35.46 7.51 24.53
N ARG A 667 36.23 8.53 24.94
CA ARG A 667 37.30 9.12 24.13
C ARG A 667 38.36 8.08 23.77
N GLN A 668 38.83 7.30 24.75
CA GLN A 668 39.86 6.29 24.52
C GLN A 668 39.38 5.15 23.63
N ILE A 669 38.13 4.69 23.80
CA ILE A 669 37.53 3.67 22.91
C ILE A 669 37.40 4.21 21.48
N LEU A 670 36.96 5.46 21.32
CA LEU A 670 36.78 6.08 20.00
C LEU A 670 38.11 6.31 19.28
N VAL A 671 39.16 6.67 20.02
CA VAL A 671 40.52 6.85 19.48
C VAL A 671 41.16 5.50 19.11
N LYS A 672 40.92 4.44 19.90
CA LYS A 672 41.57 3.14 19.73
C LYS A 672 40.88 2.23 18.72
N ASP A 673 39.56 2.11 18.79
CA ASP A 673 38.75 1.14 18.02
C ASP A 673 37.75 1.82 17.06
N GLY A 674 37.71 3.15 17.03
CA GLY A 674 36.77 3.93 16.23
C GLY A 674 35.31 3.79 16.69
N ILE A 675 34.38 4.30 15.88
CA ILE A 675 32.92 4.21 16.16
C ILE A 675 32.45 2.76 16.27
N ARG A 676 33.07 1.84 15.52
CA ARG A 676 32.74 0.39 15.58
C ARG A 676 33.10 -0.23 16.94
N GLY A 677 34.09 0.32 17.65
CA GLY A 677 34.46 -0.12 18.99
C GLY A 677 33.33 0.00 20.02
N LEU A 678 32.50 1.05 19.91
CA LEU A 678 31.35 1.28 20.80
C LEU A 678 30.24 0.22 20.66
N TYR A 679 30.23 -0.52 19.55
CA TYR A 679 29.25 -1.56 19.24
C TYR A 679 29.80 -2.98 19.38
N ARG A 680 31.02 -3.12 19.93
CA ARG A 680 31.63 -4.43 20.17
C ARG A 680 30.77 -5.23 21.16
N GLY A 681 30.45 -6.48 20.79
CA GLY A 681 29.65 -7.36 21.63
C GLY A 681 28.14 -7.09 21.62
N MET A 682 27.61 -6.34 20.64
CA MET A 682 26.18 -6.03 20.51
C MET A 682 25.29 -7.24 20.12
N GLY A 683 25.89 -8.30 19.55
CA GLY A 683 25.16 -9.49 19.06
C GLY A 683 24.28 -10.16 20.13
N PRO A 684 24.85 -10.57 21.30
CA PRO A 684 24.05 -11.20 22.35
C PRO A 684 22.94 -10.31 22.92
N PRO A 685 23.16 -9.00 23.19
CA PRO A 685 22.08 -8.06 23.53
C PRO A 685 20.96 -7.97 22.49
N LEU A 686 21.27 -7.92 21.18
CA LEU A 686 20.24 -7.89 20.12
C LEU A 686 19.37 -9.15 20.13
N VAL A 687 19.99 -10.33 20.21
CA VAL A 687 19.24 -11.60 20.22
C VAL A 687 18.42 -11.77 21.51
N GLY A 688 18.88 -11.22 22.64
CA GLY A 688 18.18 -11.32 23.92
C GLY A 688 17.08 -10.28 24.13
N ILE A 689 17.35 -8.99 23.87
CA ILE A 689 16.48 -7.87 24.27
C ILE A 689 15.34 -7.66 23.25
N THR A 690 15.60 -7.85 21.96
CA THR A 690 14.59 -7.70 20.90
C THR A 690 13.32 -8.53 21.12
N PRO A 691 13.39 -9.84 21.39
CA PRO A 691 12.17 -10.64 21.64
C PRO A 691 11.45 -10.21 22.92
N ILE A 692 12.19 -9.81 23.97
CA ILE A 692 11.60 -9.36 25.24
C ILE A 692 10.71 -8.13 25.02
N PHE A 693 11.20 -7.12 24.29
CA PHE A 693 10.37 -5.94 23.97
C PHE A 693 9.23 -6.26 23.00
N ALA A 694 9.43 -7.14 22.02
CA ALA A 694 8.35 -7.60 21.13
C ALA A 694 7.17 -8.21 21.93
N ILE A 695 7.48 -9.08 22.88
CA ILE A 695 6.50 -9.71 23.77
C ILE A 695 5.90 -8.70 24.74
N SER A 696 6.69 -7.77 25.27
CA SER A 696 6.21 -6.75 26.21
C SER A 696 5.15 -5.85 25.57
N PHE A 697 5.42 -5.29 24.39
CA PHE A 697 4.46 -4.44 23.68
C PHE A 697 3.25 -5.22 23.16
N TRP A 698 3.42 -6.47 22.73
CA TRP A 698 2.29 -7.35 22.39
C TRP A 698 1.41 -7.63 23.62
N SER A 699 2.03 -7.98 24.74
CA SER A 699 1.34 -8.30 26.00
C SER A 699 0.68 -7.07 26.62
N TYR A 700 1.26 -5.88 26.43
CA TYR A 700 0.65 -4.61 26.82
C TYR A 700 -0.64 -4.33 26.03
N ASN A 701 -0.61 -4.55 24.70
CA ASN A 701 -1.82 -4.41 23.88
C ASN A 701 -2.88 -5.46 24.21
N LEU A 702 -2.47 -6.69 24.54
CA LEU A 702 -3.38 -7.70 25.09
C LEU A 702 -3.96 -7.26 26.44
N GLY A 703 -3.13 -6.71 27.32
CA GLY A 703 -3.53 -6.15 28.63
C GLY A 703 -4.58 -5.04 28.48
N LYS A 704 -4.41 -4.13 27.52
CA LYS A 704 -5.43 -3.11 27.19
C LYS A 704 -6.76 -3.75 26.81
N LYS A 705 -6.75 -4.78 25.96
CA LYS A 705 -7.97 -5.50 25.56
C LYS A 705 -8.67 -6.18 26.74
N ILE A 706 -7.90 -6.80 27.64
CA ILE A 706 -8.45 -7.42 28.85
C ILE A 706 -9.11 -6.36 29.73
N VAL A 707 -8.44 -5.24 30.00
CA VAL A 707 -8.98 -4.14 30.82
C VAL A 707 -10.21 -3.48 30.17
N MET A 708 -10.26 -3.43 28.84
CA MET A 708 -11.44 -2.98 28.10
C MET A 708 -12.61 -3.97 28.25
N SER A 709 -12.36 -5.28 28.21
CA SER A 709 -13.40 -6.32 28.30
C SER A 709 -14.07 -6.43 29.68
N VAL A 710 -13.38 -6.00 30.74
CA VAL A 710 -13.87 -6.07 32.13
C VAL A 710 -14.93 -5.00 32.43
N ASN A 711 -14.94 -3.87 31.71
CA ASN A 711 -15.92 -2.79 31.89
C ASN A 711 -16.61 -2.45 30.55
N PRO A 712 -17.65 -3.19 30.15
CA PRO A 712 -18.32 -3.03 28.85
C PRO A 712 -19.23 -1.79 28.74
N ASN A 713 -19.67 -1.17 29.86
CA ASN A 713 -20.60 -0.02 29.88
C ASN A 713 -19.90 1.35 29.97
N ARG A 714 -18.72 1.54 29.37
CA ARG A 714 -17.95 2.80 29.46
C ARG A 714 -18.50 3.89 28.50
N THR A 715 -18.60 5.12 29.01
CA THR A 715 -19.01 6.35 28.27
C THR A 715 -17.87 7.02 27.49
N SER A 716 -16.59 6.73 27.79
CA SER A 716 -15.42 7.31 27.10
C SER A 716 -14.53 6.21 26.49
N SER A 717 -14.05 6.43 25.26
CA SER A 717 -13.20 5.48 24.51
C SER A 717 -11.73 5.45 24.97
N GLU A 718 -11.30 6.40 25.79
CA GLU A 718 -9.92 6.49 26.28
C GLU A 718 -9.75 5.75 27.60
N LEU A 719 -8.68 4.96 27.71
CA LEU A 719 -8.32 4.30 28.96
C LEU A 719 -7.84 5.35 29.99
N SER A 720 -8.25 5.21 31.25
CA SER A 720 -7.68 6.00 32.34
C SER A 720 -6.19 5.66 32.56
N ILE A 721 -5.40 6.57 33.12
CA ILE A 721 -3.99 6.32 33.45
C ILE A 721 -3.87 5.10 34.37
N GLY A 722 -4.77 4.95 35.36
CA GLY A 722 -4.79 3.78 36.24
C GLY A 722 -5.04 2.46 35.49
N GLU A 723 -5.92 2.48 34.50
CA GLU A 723 -6.23 1.32 33.64
C GLU A 723 -5.05 0.96 32.74
N ILE A 724 -4.30 1.96 32.27
CA ILE A 724 -3.07 1.78 31.50
C ILE A 724 -1.96 1.20 32.37
N MET A 725 -1.83 1.65 33.62
CA MET A 725 -0.89 1.06 34.58
C MET A 725 -1.24 -0.40 34.90
N ILE A 726 -2.53 -0.73 35.04
CA ILE A 726 -2.99 -2.13 35.20
C ILE A 726 -2.65 -2.96 33.95
N ALA A 727 -2.93 -2.45 32.75
CA ALA A 727 -2.56 -3.12 31.50
C ALA A 727 -1.04 -3.32 31.38
N GLY A 728 -0.26 -2.32 31.80
CA GLY A 728 1.21 -2.38 31.88
C GLY A 728 1.69 -3.43 32.89
N GLY A 729 1.10 -3.50 34.08
CA GLY A 729 1.41 -4.53 35.07
C GLY A 729 1.10 -5.94 34.59
N LEU A 730 -0.05 -6.14 33.93
CA LEU A 730 -0.44 -7.43 33.33
C LEU A 730 0.53 -7.87 32.22
N SER A 731 1.12 -6.93 31.48
CA SER A 731 2.09 -7.23 30.42
C SER A 731 3.38 -7.89 30.93
N ALA A 732 3.70 -7.72 32.21
CA ALA A 732 4.88 -8.30 32.82
C ALA A 732 4.81 -9.83 32.91
N GLY A 733 3.62 -10.43 32.98
CA GLY A 733 3.45 -11.89 33.10
C GLY A 733 4.08 -12.66 31.93
N PRO A 734 3.58 -12.53 30.68
CA PRO A 734 4.16 -13.23 29.53
C PRO A 734 5.61 -12.83 29.25
N THR A 735 5.96 -11.57 29.51
CA THR A 735 7.33 -11.06 29.33
C THR A 735 8.31 -11.74 30.28
N THR A 736 7.96 -11.86 31.57
CA THR A 736 8.82 -12.48 32.60
C THR A 736 8.98 -13.98 32.40
N LEU A 737 7.97 -14.68 31.85
CA LEU A 737 8.06 -16.11 31.51
C LEU A 737 9.19 -16.38 30.50
N ILE A 738 9.32 -15.53 29.48
CA ILE A 738 10.34 -15.72 28.45
C ILE A 738 11.70 -15.13 28.88
N MET A 739 11.68 -14.02 29.63
CA MET A 739 12.88 -13.33 30.08
C MET A 739 13.64 -14.07 31.20
N SER A 740 12.93 -14.69 32.15
CA SER A 740 13.52 -15.34 33.33
C SER A 740 14.63 -16.36 33.02
N PRO A 741 14.45 -17.32 32.08
CA PRO A 741 15.51 -18.26 31.73
C PRO A 741 16.71 -17.56 31.08
N VAL A 742 16.48 -16.56 30.23
CA VAL A 742 17.53 -15.82 29.53
C VAL A 742 18.36 -15.00 30.50
N GLU A 743 17.73 -14.29 31.44
CA GLU A 743 18.41 -13.55 32.49
C GLU A 743 19.23 -14.47 33.41
N ARG A 744 18.68 -15.61 33.81
CA ARG A 744 19.40 -16.55 34.69
C ARG A 744 20.67 -17.08 34.03
N VAL A 745 20.59 -17.47 32.77
CA VAL A 745 21.76 -17.94 32.00
C VAL A 745 22.81 -16.82 31.88
N LYS A 746 22.37 -15.59 31.61
CA LYS A 746 23.25 -14.42 31.53
C LYS A 746 24.00 -14.18 32.85
N VAL A 747 23.31 -14.19 33.98
CA VAL A 747 23.91 -13.94 35.30
C VAL A 747 24.95 -15.00 35.65
N LEU A 748 24.65 -16.30 35.43
CA LEU A 748 25.60 -17.38 35.72
C LEU A 748 26.88 -17.30 34.88
N LEU A 749 26.75 -16.92 33.60
CA LEU A 749 27.91 -16.69 32.74
C LEU A 749 28.73 -15.46 33.14
N GLN A 750 28.07 -14.41 33.62
CA GLN A 750 28.75 -13.21 34.12
C GLN A 750 29.54 -13.49 35.41
N ILE A 751 28.99 -14.30 36.32
CA ILE A 751 29.69 -14.72 37.54
C ILE A 751 30.92 -15.56 37.20
N GLN A 752 30.81 -16.51 36.25
CA GLN A 752 31.96 -17.29 35.79
C GLN A 752 33.07 -16.42 35.16
N GLY A 753 32.69 -15.33 34.47
CA GLY A 753 33.63 -14.40 33.86
C GLY A 753 34.42 -13.51 34.82
N GLN A 754 34.06 -13.47 36.11
CA GLN A 754 34.71 -12.62 37.13
C GLN A 754 35.86 -13.32 37.89
N GLY A 755 36.35 -14.46 37.39
CA GLY A 755 37.54 -15.15 37.92
C GLY A 755 37.19 -16.34 38.79
N GLY A 756 37.16 -17.53 38.18
CA GLY A 756 36.94 -18.83 38.82
C GLY A 756 37.15 -19.98 37.82
N VAL A 757 37.05 -21.23 38.27
CA VAL A 757 37.09 -22.41 37.37
C VAL A 757 35.90 -22.34 36.41
N ASN A 758 36.16 -22.42 35.11
CA ASN A 758 35.12 -22.37 34.06
C ASN A 758 34.19 -23.59 34.13
N LYS A 759 33.06 -23.46 34.84
CA LYS A 759 32.05 -24.52 35.01
C LYS A 759 31.21 -24.76 33.74
N TYR A 760 30.97 -23.72 32.94
CA TYR A 760 30.10 -23.76 31.75
C TYR A 760 30.86 -23.39 30.47
N LYS A 761 30.65 -24.15 29.38
CA LYS A 761 31.28 -23.87 28.08
C LYS A 761 30.54 -22.83 27.23
N GLY A 762 29.30 -22.50 27.60
CA GLY A 762 28.48 -21.48 26.93
C GLY A 762 27.00 -21.50 27.36
N PRO A 763 26.16 -20.60 26.80
CA PRO A 763 24.77 -20.44 27.22
C PRO A 763 23.93 -21.72 27.15
N MET A 764 24.12 -22.53 26.11
CA MET A 764 23.37 -23.78 25.94
C MET A 764 23.83 -24.89 26.90
N ASP A 765 25.10 -24.87 27.29
CA ASP A 765 25.66 -25.78 28.29
C ASP A 765 25.15 -25.44 29.70
N VAL A 766 24.99 -24.14 30.01
CA VAL A 766 24.33 -23.68 31.24
C VAL A 766 22.90 -24.21 31.32
N VAL A 767 22.10 -24.07 30.26
CA VAL A 767 20.71 -24.57 30.23
C VAL A 767 20.67 -26.08 30.43
N ARG A 768 21.56 -26.82 29.74
CA ARG A 768 21.64 -28.28 29.84
C ARG A 768 22.02 -28.75 31.25
N GLN A 769 23.00 -28.09 31.89
CA GLN A 769 23.42 -28.43 33.25
C GLN A 769 22.36 -28.05 34.29
N LEU A 770 21.74 -26.86 34.19
CA LEU A 770 20.64 -26.46 35.06
C LEU A 770 19.46 -27.43 35.00
N TYR A 771 19.12 -27.90 33.79
CA TYR A 771 18.07 -28.89 33.60
C TYR A 771 18.42 -30.24 34.25
N LYS A 772 19.69 -30.66 34.20
CA LYS A 772 20.18 -31.87 34.89
C LYS A 772 20.20 -31.72 36.41
N GLU A 773 20.52 -30.53 36.93
CA GLU A 773 20.61 -30.27 38.38
C GLU A 773 19.22 -30.21 39.07
N GLY A 774 18.17 -29.74 38.39
CA GLY A 774 16.85 -29.60 39.02
C GLY A 774 15.68 -29.30 38.08
N GLY A 775 15.77 -29.74 36.82
CA GLY A 775 14.71 -29.61 35.82
C GLY A 775 14.29 -28.17 35.53
N LEU A 776 13.02 -27.99 35.17
CA LEU A 776 12.44 -26.67 34.86
C LEU A 776 12.41 -25.73 36.08
N SER A 777 12.23 -26.27 37.29
CA SER A 777 12.25 -25.48 38.52
C SER A 777 13.59 -24.80 38.75
N SER A 778 14.70 -25.48 38.42
CA SER A 778 16.05 -24.89 38.48
C SER A 778 16.21 -23.74 37.47
N ILE A 779 15.68 -23.89 36.24
CA ILE A 779 15.77 -22.85 35.20
C ILE A 779 14.95 -21.59 35.56
N TYR A 780 13.78 -21.76 36.17
CA TYR A 780 12.88 -20.66 36.54
C TYR A 780 13.05 -20.17 37.98
N ARG A 781 14.06 -20.67 38.72
CA ARG A 781 14.30 -20.25 40.09
C ARG A 781 14.64 -18.75 40.14
N GLY A 782 13.78 -18.00 40.82
CA GLY A 782 13.84 -16.54 40.91
C GLY A 782 12.72 -15.80 40.15
N VAL A 783 11.85 -16.51 39.41
CA VAL A 783 10.75 -15.92 38.63
C VAL A 783 9.84 -15.02 39.47
N GLY A 784 9.53 -15.39 40.72
CA GLY A 784 8.70 -14.57 41.61
C GLY A 784 9.36 -13.24 41.99
N ALA A 785 10.68 -13.22 42.20
CA ALA A 785 11.42 -11.99 42.46
C ALA A 785 11.53 -11.11 41.20
N THR A 786 11.68 -11.73 40.04
CA THR A 786 11.65 -11.04 38.74
C THR A 786 10.28 -10.42 38.46
N LEU A 787 9.19 -11.14 38.70
CA LEU A 787 7.82 -10.62 38.56
C LEU A 787 7.52 -9.49 39.54
N ALA A 788 8.01 -9.57 40.78
CA ALA A 788 7.88 -8.52 41.78
C ALA A 788 8.64 -7.22 41.42
N ARG A 789 9.71 -7.31 40.62
CA ARG A 789 10.41 -6.15 40.03
C ARG A 789 9.66 -5.63 38.80
N ASP A 790 9.33 -6.53 37.87
CA ASP A 790 8.89 -6.16 36.53
C ASP A 790 7.42 -5.76 36.47
N GLY A 791 6.56 -6.28 37.36
CA GLY A 791 5.14 -5.91 37.43
C GLY A 791 4.95 -4.43 37.77
N PRO A 792 5.40 -3.96 38.94
CA PRO A 792 5.35 -2.54 39.30
C PRO A 792 6.16 -1.66 38.34
N GLY A 793 7.34 -2.13 37.90
CA GLY A 793 8.17 -1.42 36.94
C GLY A 793 7.45 -1.18 35.61
N SER A 794 6.79 -2.19 35.04
CA SER A 794 6.06 -2.07 33.76
C SER A 794 4.80 -1.22 33.89
N ALA A 795 4.09 -1.30 35.03
CA ALA A 795 2.94 -0.44 35.30
C ALA A 795 3.33 1.04 35.24
N VAL A 796 4.43 1.40 35.92
CA VAL A 796 4.95 2.78 35.94
C VAL A 796 5.55 3.18 34.59
N TYR A 797 6.22 2.25 33.89
CA TYR A 797 6.78 2.50 32.56
C TYR A 797 5.71 2.97 31.57
N TYR A 798 4.64 2.20 31.39
CA TYR A 798 3.56 2.55 30.46
C TYR A 798 2.68 3.70 30.97
N GLY A 799 2.48 3.83 32.29
CA GLY A 799 1.73 4.93 32.88
C GLY A 799 2.43 6.28 32.75
N ALA A 800 3.74 6.33 33.00
CA ALA A 800 4.55 7.54 32.86
C ALA A 800 4.70 7.95 31.38
N TYR A 801 4.81 6.97 30.47
CA TYR A 801 4.79 7.23 29.03
C TYR A 801 3.51 7.94 28.61
N GLU A 802 2.35 7.36 28.96
CA GLU A 802 1.04 7.91 28.61
C GLU A 802 0.81 9.28 29.26
N LEU A 803 1.12 9.43 30.55
CA LEU A 803 0.96 10.70 31.26
C LEU A 803 1.78 11.81 30.59
N THR A 804 3.06 11.54 30.29
CA THR A 804 3.94 12.50 29.62
C THR A 804 3.45 12.81 28.21
N LYS A 805 2.94 11.79 27.49
CA LYS A 805 2.34 11.96 26.16
C LYS A 805 1.11 12.88 26.19
N ARG A 806 0.20 12.68 27.14
CA ARG A 806 -1.00 13.52 27.33
C ARG A 806 -0.65 14.95 27.70
N LEU A 807 0.34 15.15 28.57
CA LEU A 807 0.82 16.48 28.96
C LEU A 807 1.47 17.26 27.81
N LEU A 808 2.11 16.55 26.87
CA LEU A 808 2.77 17.15 25.71
C LEU A 808 1.85 17.30 24.48
N THR A 809 0.61 16.81 24.55
CA THR A 809 -0.36 16.93 23.46
C THR A 809 -1.12 18.26 23.60
N PRO A 810 -1.09 19.15 22.60
CA PRO A 810 -1.89 20.38 22.61
C PRO A 810 -3.39 20.07 22.63
N ALA A 811 -4.19 20.91 23.30
CA ALA A 811 -5.63 20.67 23.55
C ALA A 811 -6.51 20.45 22.29
N ASN A 812 -6.03 20.83 21.10
CA ASN A 812 -6.76 20.71 19.83
C ASN A 812 -6.13 19.71 18.84
N ALA A 813 -5.17 18.87 19.25
CA ALA A 813 -4.45 17.94 18.36
C ALA A 813 -4.66 16.47 18.74
N SER A 814 -4.76 15.58 17.74
CA SER A 814 -4.90 14.14 17.96
C SER A 814 -3.56 13.49 18.40
N PRO A 815 -3.58 12.44 19.24
CA PRO A 815 -2.37 11.73 19.72
C PRO A 815 -1.48 11.11 18.63
N ASP A 816 -1.95 11.06 17.38
CA ASP A 816 -1.23 10.51 16.22
C ASP A 816 -0.37 11.56 15.47
N SER A 817 -0.52 12.85 15.81
CA SER A 817 0.19 13.97 15.20
C SER A 817 1.40 14.47 16.01
N LEU A 818 1.77 13.77 17.09
CA LEU A 818 2.86 14.17 17.98
C LEU A 818 4.22 14.20 17.28
N ASN A 819 4.98 15.25 17.58
CA ASN A 819 6.36 15.43 17.10
C ASN A 819 7.25 14.28 17.61
N PRO A 820 8.10 13.66 16.76
CA PRO A 820 9.11 12.67 17.17
C PRO A 820 9.92 13.06 18.41
N ALA A 821 10.19 14.36 18.62
CA ALA A 821 10.88 14.86 19.82
C ALA A 821 10.06 14.68 21.11
N ALA A 822 8.75 14.86 21.06
CA ALA A 822 7.85 14.65 22.21
C ALA A 822 7.78 13.16 22.59
N ILE A 823 7.77 12.28 21.58
CA ILE A 823 7.80 10.81 21.76
C ILE A 823 9.11 10.37 22.42
N LEU A 824 10.25 10.91 21.96
CA LEU A 824 11.56 10.67 22.58
C LEU A 824 11.59 11.09 24.05
N PHE A 825 11.09 12.29 24.36
CA PHE A 825 11.06 12.79 25.74
C PHE A 825 10.13 11.94 26.62
N ALA A 826 8.92 11.63 26.16
CA ALA A 826 7.98 10.76 26.88
C ALA A 826 8.57 9.36 27.13
N GLY A 827 9.25 8.78 26.14
CA GLY A 827 9.93 7.49 26.27
C GLY A 827 11.11 7.52 27.25
N GLY A 828 11.90 8.59 27.23
CA GLY A 828 13.00 8.78 28.18
C GLY A 828 12.51 8.92 29.62
N MET A 829 11.45 9.71 29.84
CA MET A 829 10.81 9.89 31.15
C MET A 829 10.19 8.60 31.68
N ALA A 830 9.55 7.81 30.81
CA ALA A 830 9.03 6.49 31.16
C ALA A 830 10.14 5.55 31.67
N GLY A 831 11.29 5.56 31.00
CA GLY A 831 12.48 4.82 31.43
C GLY A 831 13.00 5.22 32.80
N VAL A 832 13.14 6.53 33.05
CA VAL A 832 13.59 7.07 34.34
C VAL A 832 12.61 6.70 35.46
N ALA A 833 11.30 6.82 35.21
CA ALA A 833 10.26 6.47 36.18
C ALA A 833 10.26 4.98 36.54
N MET A 834 10.39 4.10 35.54
CA MET A 834 10.49 2.65 35.74
C MET A 834 11.69 2.30 36.62
N TRP A 835 12.89 2.78 36.27
CA TRP A 835 14.10 2.44 37.00
C TRP A 835 14.12 3.01 38.42
N SER A 836 13.51 4.16 38.66
CA SER A 836 13.40 4.75 40.00
C SER A 836 12.68 3.83 41.01
N ILE A 837 11.72 3.03 40.55
CA ILE A 837 10.98 2.06 41.39
C ILE A 837 11.60 0.66 41.31
N ALA A 838 12.22 0.29 40.19
CA ALA A 838 12.78 -1.04 39.98
C ALA A 838 14.13 -1.28 40.66
N ILE A 839 14.89 -0.23 41.01
CA ILE A 839 16.25 -0.35 41.58
C ILE A 839 16.29 -1.11 42.93
N PRO A 840 15.45 -0.79 43.95
CA PRO A 840 15.53 -1.51 45.22
C PRO A 840 15.27 -3.03 45.09
N PRO A 841 14.24 -3.49 44.35
CA PRO A 841 14.07 -4.91 44.03
C PRO A 841 15.23 -5.51 43.23
N ASP A 842 15.85 -4.75 42.32
CA ASP A 842 16.97 -5.21 41.50
C ASP A 842 18.24 -5.45 42.32
N VAL A 843 18.54 -4.59 43.30
CA VAL A 843 19.66 -4.78 44.23
C VAL A 843 19.47 -6.05 45.09
N ILE A 844 18.25 -6.27 45.59
CA ILE A 844 17.92 -7.48 46.38
C ILE A 844 18.04 -8.73 45.50
N LYS A 845 17.53 -8.68 44.27
CA LYS A 845 17.64 -9.77 43.29
C LYS A 845 19.10 -10.09 42.98
N SER A 846 19.92 -9.08 42.69
CA SER A 846 21.33 -9.26 42.35
C SER A 846 22.07 -9.94 43.51
N ARG A 847 21.89 -9.47 44.75
CA ARG A 847 22.52 -10.08 45.93
C ARG A 847 22.04 -11.51 46.19
N LEU A 848 20.75 -11.77 45.99
CA LEU A 848 20.19 -13.11 46.12
C LEU A 848 20.74 -14.09 45.06
N GLN A 849 20.99 -13.61 43.83
CA GLN A 849 21.49 -14.44 42.73
C GLN A 849 23.01 -14.67 42.77
N THR A 850 23.79 -13.73 43.34
CA THR A 850 25.25 -13.86 43.45
C THR A 850 25.72 -14.55 44.73
N ALA A 851 24.87 -14.64 45.75
CA ALA A 851 25.26 -15.23 47.04
C ALA A 851 25.40 -16.76 46.97
N PRO A 852 26.36 -17.35 47.71
CA PRO A 852 26.50 -18.80 47.84
C PRO A 852 25.21 -19.47 48.36
N PRO A 853 24.91 -20.70 47.93
CA PRO A 853 23.70 -21.42 48.35
C PRO A 853 23.65 -21.55 49.88
N GLY A 854 22.56 -21.04 50.50
CA GLY A 854 22.34 -21.07 51.96
C GLY A 854 22.49 -19.71 52.67
N THR A 855 23.01 -18.68 51.99
CA THR A 855 23.25 -17.35 52.59
C THR A 855 21.95 -16.58 52.95
N TYR A 856 20.94 -16.69 52.09
CA TYR A 856 19.64 -16.05 52.26
C TYR A 856 18.52 -17.08 52.11
N LYS A 857 17.54 -17.07 53.04
CA LYS A 857 16.39 -17.98 52.97
C LYS A 857 15.40 -17.57 51.88
N ASN A 858 15.10 -16.26 51.81
CA ASN A 858 14.13 -15.66 50.89
C ASN A 858 14.54 -14.21 50.54
N ALA A 859 13.89 -13.59 49.56
CA ALA A 859 14.12 -12.18 49.20
C ALA A 859 13.91 -11.21 50.38
N PHE A 860 12.94 -11.49 51.26
CA PHE A 860 12.71 -10.70 52.49
C PHE A 860 13.83 -10.84 53.53
N ASP A 861 14.44 -12.03 53.63
CA ASP A 861 15.61 -12.26 54.50
C ASP A 861 16.85 -11.52 53.94
N CYS A 862 17.02 -11.52 52.62
CA CYS A 862 18.04 -10.72 51.93
C CYS A 862 17.84 -9.21 52.15
N LEU A 863 16.61 -8.72 52.04
CA LEU A 863 16.26 -7.32 52.30
C LEU A 863 16.58 -6.91 53.74
N ARG A 864 16.12 -7.69 54.73
CA ARG A 864 16.36 -7.41 56.15
C ARG A 864 17.84 -7.39 56.48
N LYS A 865 18.62 -8.38 56.02
CA LYS A 865 20.07 -8.44 56.25
C LYS A 865 20.81 -7.32 55.54
N THR A 866 20.41 -6.95 54.32
CA THR A 866 21.02 -5.84 53.57
C THR A 866 20.80 -4.49 54.27
N ILE A 867 19.57 -4.23 54.76
CA ILE A 867 19.28 -3.01 55.51
C ILE A 867 20.03 -2.98 56.84
N ALA A 868 20.13 -4.13 57.53
CA ALA A 868 20.84 -4.23 58.80
C ALA A 868 22.37 -4.09 58.69
N GLN A 869 22.97 -4.54 57.58
CA GLN A 869 24.43 -4.54 57.39
C GLN A 869 24.95 -3.31 56.64
N ASP A 870 24.27 -2.88 55.57
CA ASP A 870 24.76 -1.81 54.68
C ASP A 870 23.88 -0.53 54.71
N GLY A 871 22.80 -0.55 55.50
CA GLY A 871 21.85 0.56 55.61
C GLY A 871 20.87 0.69 54.43
N THR A 872 19.92 1.61 54.56
CA THR A 872 18.85 1.82 53.55
C THR A 872 19.38 2.42 52.24
N LYS A 873 20.49 3.18 52.29
CA LYS A 873 21.14 3.74 51.10
C LYS A 873 21.73 2.67 50.18
N ALA A 874 22.04 1.49 50.69
CA ALA A 874 22.57 0.38 49.89
C ALA A 874 21.56 -0.12 48.84
N LEU A 875 20.25 0.06 49.08
CA LEU A 875 19.20 -0.31 48.13
C LEU A 875 19.18 0.55 46.87
N PHE A 876 19.81 1.72 46.90
CA PHE A 876 19.90 2.64 45.77
C PHE A 876 21.31 2.69 45.16
N LYS A 877 22.21 1.78 45.57
CA LYS A 877 23.56 1.69 45.04
C LYS A 877 23.50 1.34 43.56
N GLY A 878 23.97 2.25 42.70
CA GLY A 878 23.94 2.10 41.23
C GLY A 878 22.85 2.89 40.51
N ILE A 879 22.07 3.72 41.22
CA ILE A 879 20.99 4.54 40.62
C ILE A 879 21.48 5.50 39.53
N GLY A 880 22.61 6.20 39.73
CA GLY A 880 23.12 7.17 38.76
C GLY A 880 23.39 6.57 37.38
N PRO A 881 24.25 5.54 37.27
CA PRO A 881 24.49 4.85 36.00
C PRO A 881 23.25 4.21 35.37
N ALA A 882 22.31 3.72 36.19
CA ALA A 882 21.06 3.13 35.71
C ALA A 882 20.15 4.18 35.06
N LEU A 883 19.93 5.33 35.71
CA LEU A 883 19.10 6.41 35.19
C LEU A 883 19.70 7.08 33.96
N PHE A 884 21.03 7.28 33.95
CA PHE A 884 21.73 7.90 32.81
C PHE A 884 21.58 7.07 31.53
N ARG A 885 21.63 5.74 31.63
CA ARG A 885 21.35 4.84 30.52
C ARG A 885 19.86 4.77 30.17
N ALA A 886 19.00 4.78 31.18
CA ALA A 886 17.57 4.53 31.01
C ALA A 886 16.89 5.56 30.10
N PHE A 887 17.31 6.82 30.15
CA PHE A 887 16.70 7.88 29.34
C PHE A 887 16.93 7.68 27.82
N PRO A 888 18.18 7.66 27.29
CA PRO A 888 18.41 7.55 25.85
C PRO A 888 17.95 6.19 25.27
N ALA A 889 18.11 5.10 26.03
CA ALA A 889 17.72 3.77 25.56
C ALA A 889 16.19 3.67 25.38
N ASN A 890 15.40 4.12 26.36
CA ASN A 890 13.93 4.02 26.28
C ASN A 890 13.29 5.08 25.39
N ALA A 891 13.91 6.25 25.25
CA ALA A 891 13.53 7.23 24.23
C ALA A 891 13.57 6.59 22.83
N ALA A 892 14.68 5.92 22.50
CA ALA A 892 14.84 5.22 21.23
C ALA A 892 13.83 4.07 21.06
N THR A 893 13.55 3.30 22.11
CA THR A 893 12.57 2.20 22.09
C THR A 893 11.19 2.67 21.66
N PHE A 894 10.66 3.73 22.27
CA PHE A 894 9.32 4.22 21.96
C PHE A 894 9.26 4.92 20.60
N LEU A 895 10.30 5.65 20.20
CA LEU A 895 10.38 6.21 18.85
C LEU A 895 10.37 5.09 17.79
N GLY A 896 11.18 4.03 18.01
CA GLY A 896 11.23 2.87 17.12
C GLY A 896 9.89 2.14 17.05
N TYR A 897 9.19 2.00 18.20
CA TYR A 897 7.87 1.40 18.28
C TYR A 897 6.81 2.21 17.51
N GLU A 898 6.69 3.51 17.76
CA GLU A 898 5.67 4.35 17.12
C GLU A 898 5.95 4.57 15.63
N ALA A 899 7.21 4.78 15.24
CA ALA A 899 7.59 4.89 13.83
C ALA A 899 7.29 3.58 13.08
N SER A 900 7.61 2.43 13.68
CA SER A 900 7.32 1.12 13.08
C SER A 900 5.82 0.87 12.96
N LEU A 901 5.02 1.23 13.97
CA LEU A 901 3.57 1.16 13.90
C LEU A 901 3.00 2.07 12.81
N LYS A 902 3.50 3.30 12.68
CA LYS A 902 3.06 4.26 11.66
C LYS A 902 3.36 3.75 10.25
N ILE A 903 4.57 3.25 10.03
CA ILE A 903 4.99 2.63 8.76
C ILE A 903 4.13 1.41 8.47
N MET A 904 3.91 0.54 9.46
CA MET A 904 3.05 -0.62 9.28
C MET A 904 1.62 -0.20 8.95
N ASN A 905 1.01 0.75 9.65
CA ASN A 905 -0.32 1.22 9.32
C ASN A 905 -0.43 1.83 7.92
N MET A 906 0.68 2.35 7.36
CA MET A 906 0.75 2.80 5.97
C MET A 906 0.87 1.62 4.97
N LEU A 907 1.52 0.51 5.37
CA LEU A 907 1.80 -0.62 4.48
C LEU A 907 0.67 -1.67 4.39
N TRP A 908 -0.14 -1.84 5.44
CA TRP A 908 -1.23 -2.86 5.48
C TRP A 908 -2.45 -2.48 6.33
#